data_AF-A0A0D0HIQ9-F1
#
_entry.id   AF-A0A0D0HIQ9-F1
#
_cell.length_a   1.000
_cell.length_b   1.000
_cell.length_c   1.000
_cell.angle_alpha   90.00
_cell.angle_beta   90.00
_cell.angle_gamma   90.00
#
_symmetry.space_group_name_H-M   'P 1'
#
loop_
_entity.id
_entity.type
_entity.pdbx_description
1 polymer ?
#
loop_
_entity_poly.entity_id
_entity_poly.type
_entity_poly.pdbx_seq_one_letter_code
_entity_poly.pdbx_strand_id
1 'polypeptide(L)'
;MIPFDLKKTAVACLSALCVGDLVSPACAASAVPAGFEDIVTGSEERIDVNFLGESLGLFRVFVTPGTIRFEEPARLLMALGKHLDPTKDVSQIGDALSKPMARNGNLACGGQAGVNGCGYVETDSAAVIYDDSNGNIELFLSRDWLSTEERDRRFREPSPMTENALIHQQTINLSGGRGYKSLSVSGTGALGLTPNSFIGGNWAFTHSSYATNSDSRVDLQDIYYRHDIGSQHYAQAGRMDNRNLASTLGGNFGFTMLPVGTLDGVRVGTTLAYTNPEVAEQGTPVTLLLPRDSRIDAYRGNELLGTAYMKAGVNSLDTSRFPEGTYPLTLRIFENGVQVRTQTTPFTKTGGGINSRTRQWFAQAGRAADRDAPNGVAAAAGVRIPLPGDVTLTSGVATVGGKLYNETALEWRHAFPLGVLSAGGAVFVGNDGARGNTQQISFADGVSWSVYRYQMRGASCNGPSVSYRDVGCYDTLNATVSFPIGSWSAMLGYTYNKSVGRSQNWMVDEADRPWSRPVSAQDDRVSRALQLALSRSVTWRKINANLRVGAYANRSAGANNEYGGYVGVTLSMAQPATQPGRASAYTAAGVDVRTDRSNTTTNYTLDRNWNWHGDTYREVALGVSGYGTDSLTGSVQGRWNGRYGDVAASVANSYSRESGGNNPSVTASYSSSFAVARQGVFLGASASQSDPLAGFAVKVGNRDDAHGMAAEVSSAASRKIKVGFGQRALLPVSAFTPVTTEVNDAGAQSAAGATSVTEGLGKRTLFMVPGQLAMRDVKAKVTYTYVGQAFSAGGIPLSDSVILNGSMPPLDGEGGFVAELDHKEDELFVVDGPTLMRCPLHVERRQDVLMMVGKVRCEVAGPDALPDALRKQARVQKLLQQRYVMSSVRARTTGVDDASQ
;
A
#
# COMPACT_ATOMS: atom_id res chain seq x y z
N MET A 1 -49.12 38.28 -32.69
CA MET A 1 -49.38 38.73 -31.31
C MET A 1 -48.17 39.54 -30.87
N ILE A 2 -48.37 40.85 -30.81
CA ILE A 2 -47.44 41.97 -30.57
C ILE A 2 -48.25 42.88 -29.61
N PRO A 3 -47.71 43.75 -28.73
CA PRO A 3 -46.40 43.85 -28.05
C PRO A 3 -46.52 44.32 -26.55
N PHE A 4 -45.36 44.61 -25.89
CA PHE A 4 -45.00 45.77 -25.00
C PHE A 4 -46.04 46.28 -23.94
N ASP A 5 -45.75 46.84 -22.74
CA ASP A 5 -44.60 47.45 -22.05
C ASP A 5 -45.15 48.09 -20.73
N LEU A 6 -44.24 48.67 -19.95
CA LEU A 6 -44.38 49.68 -18.87
C LEU A 6 -44.64 49.15 -17.45
N LYS A 7 -43.68 49.35 -16.53
CA LYS A 7 -43.37 50.62 -15.82
C LYS A 7 -44.58 51.20 -15.09
N LYS A 8 -44.38 51.36 -13.77
CA LYS A 8 -45.15 52.19 -12.82
C LYS A 8 -46.52 51.62 -12.45
N THR A 9 -46.64 51.08 -11.23
CA THR A 9 -47.31 51.73 -10.08
C THR A 9 -47.67 50.68 -9.03
N ALA A 10 -46.87 50.60 -7.97
CA ALA A 10 -47.40 50.42 -6.63
C ALA A 10 -46.62 51.42 -5.76
N VAL A 11 -47.20 52.62 -5.72
CA VAL A 11 -46.76 53.79 -4.96
C VAL A 11 -47.19 53.61 -3.51
N ALA A 12 -46.38 54.18 -2.61
CA ALA A 12 -46.75 54.65 -1.28
C ALA A 12 -47.13 53.61 -0.22
N CYS A 13 -46.11 53.09 0.45
CA CYS A 13 -46.02 53.13 1.91
C CYS A 13 -44.56 52.84 2.30
N LEU A 14 -44.04 53.54 3.31
CA LEU A 14 -42.63 53.55 3.77
C LEU A 14 -41.66 54.50 3.04
N SER A 15 -42.05 55.76 2.89
CA SER A 15 -41.09 56.88 2.77
C SER A 15 -41.17 57.77 4.02
N ALA A 16 -40.76 57.22 5.17
CA ALA A 16 -40.50 57.97 6.40
C ALA A 16 -39.78 57.04 7.40
N LEU A 17 -38.47 56.81 7.22
CA LEU A 17 -37.47 56.37 8.22
C LEU A 17 -36.25 55.76 7.50
N CYS A 18 -35.38 56.59 6.92
CA CYS A 18 -33.99 56.23 6.60
C CYS A 18 -33.19 57.53 6.45
N VAL A 19 -32.93 58.20 7.57
CA VAL A 19 -31.84 59.17 7.72
C VAL A 19 -31.10 58.75 9.00
N GLY A 20 -29.80 58.50 8.88
CA GLY A 20 -28.92 57.92 9.91
C GLY A 20 -29.01 56.40 9.93
N ASP A 21 -27.96 55.60 9.79
CA ASP A 21 -26.66 55.77 10.43
C ASP A 21 -25.51 55.14 9.61
N LEU A 22 -24.45 55.93 9.46
CA LEU A 22 -23.07 55.45 9.36
C LEU A 22 -22.70 54.86 10.73
N VAL A 23 -22.76 53.53 10.89
CA VAL A 23 -22.27 52.87 12.10
C VAL A 23 -20.83 52.42 11.86
N SER A 24 -19.90 53.18 12.43
CA SER A 24 -18.51 52.82 12.70
C SER A 24 -18.40 51.47 13.43
N PRO A 25 -17.28 50.74 13.32
CA PRO A 25 -17.07 49.41 13.95
C PRO A 25 -16.99 49.43 15.49
N ALA A 26 -17.35 50.55 16.14
CA ALA A 26 -17.26 50.73 17.59
C ALA A 26 -18.47 50.18 18.37
N CYS A 27 -19.55 49.73 17.71
CA CYS A 27 -20.77 49.29 18.41
C CYS A 27 -20.86 47.78 18.71
N ALA A 28 -19.89 46.94 18.31
CA ALA A 28 -19.91 45.52 18.63
C ALA A 28 -19.27 45.15 19.99
N ALA A 29 -18.87 46.15 20.79
CA ALA A 29 -18.27 45.94 22.11
C ALA A 29 -19.28 45.92 23.28
N SER A 30 -20.58 46.11 23.04
CA SER A 30 -21.58 46.28 24.13
C SER A 30 -22.52 45.09 24.39
N ALA A 31 -22.25 43.91 23.82
CA ALA A 31 -23.13 42.74 23.95
C ALA A 31 -22.39 41.45 24.35
N VAL A 32 -21.37 41.56 25.20
CA VAL A 32 -20.66 40.40 25.76
C VAL A 32 -21.15 40.18 27.20
N PRO A 33 -21.77 39.04 27.53
CA PRO A 33 -22.12 38.70 28.90
C PRO A 33 -20.86 38.62 29.79
N ALA A 34 -20.96 39.06 31.05
CA ALA A 34 -19.86 38.98 31.99
C ALA A 34 -19.35 37.52 32.14
N GLY A 35 -18.05 37.28 31.95
CA GLY A 35 -17.41 35.96 31.97
C GLY A 35 -17.09 35.34 30.60
N PHE A 36 -17.38 36.02 29.49
CA PHE A 36 -17.10 35.59 28.11
C PHE A 36 -16.16 36.55 27.34
N GLU A 37 -15.48 37.45 28.07
CA GLU A 37 -14.58 38.46 27.50
C GLU A 37 -13.41 37.83 26.73
N ASP A 38 -12.94 36.66 27.16
CA ASP A 38 -11.83 35.92 26.55
C ASP A 38 -12.14 35.43 25.11
N ILE A 39 -13.42 35.22 24.76
CA ILE A 39 -13.83 34.79 23.41
C ILE A 39 -13.72 35.96 22.42
N VAL A 40 -13.85 37.19 22.90
CA VAL A 40 -13.81 38.40 22.07
C VAL A 40 -12.38 38.91 21.89
N THR A 41 -11.47 38.62 22.82
CA THR A 41 -10.05 38.95 22.70
C THR A 41 -9.31 38.14 21.62
N GLY A 42 -9.89 37.04 21.15
CA GLY A 42 -9.30 36.16 20.14
C GLY A 42 -8.27 35.18 20.73
N SER A 43 -8.07 34.06 20.04
CA SER A 43 -7.16 32.97 20.41
C SER A 43 -6.04 32.81 19.38
N GLU A 44 -4.86 32.42 19.84
CA GLU A 44 -3.79 31.95 18.96
C GLU A 44 -3.98 30.44 18.73
N GLU A 45 -4.19 30.05 17.48
CA GLU A 45 -4.47 28.67 17.08
C GLU A 45 -3.44 28.18 16.06
N ARG A 46 -3.28 26.85 15.96
CA ARG A 46 -2.48 26.21 14.91
C ARG A 46 -3.39 25.45 13.99
N ILE A 47 -3.57 25.98 12.79
CA ILE A 47 -4.60 25.53 11.85
C ILE A 47 -3.93 25.09 10.57
N ASP A 48 -4.45 24.01 9.97
CA ASP A 48 -3.96 23.51 8.68
C ASP A 48 -4.47 24.43 7.58
N VAL A 49 -3.55 24.98 6.79
CA VAL A 49 -3.87 25.90 5.70
C VAL A 49 -3.82 25.13 4.39
N ASN A 50 -4.94 25.08 3.69
CA ASN A 50 -5.09 24.48 2.38
C ASN A 50 -5.07 25.56 1.31
N PHE A 51 -4.52 25.23 0.15
CA PHE A 51 -4.57 26.05 -1.05
C PHE A 51 -4.85 25.16 -2.26
N LEU A 52 -5.94 25.43 -2.98
CA LEU A 52 -6.41 24.61 -4.10
C LEU A 52 -6.59 23.13 -3.73
N GLY A 53 -7.04 22.86 -2.50
CA GLY A 53 -7.22 21.51 -1.96
C GLY A 53 -5.94 20.77 -1.57
N GLU A 54 -4.77 21.41 -1.61
CA GLU A 54 -3.50 20.88 -1.07
C GLU A 54 -3.19 21.51 0.29
N SER A 55 -2.89 20.70 1.31
CA SER A 55 -2.42 21.20 2.61
C SER A 55 -1.00 21.77 2.49
N LEU A 56 -0.86 23.05 2.83
CA LEU A 56 0.39 23.77 2.99
C LEU A 56 1.03 23.52 4.38
N GLY A 57 0.29 22.88 5.29
CA GLY A 57 0.70 22.53 6.64
C GLY A 57 0.09 23.42 7.73
N LEU A 58 0.48 23.15 8.98
CA LEU A 58 0.00 23.87 10.16
C LEU A 58 0.72 25.23 10.32
N PHE A 59 -0.07 26.31 10.38
CA PHE A 59 0.40 27.67 10.60
C PHE A 59 -0.18 28.26 11.88
N ARG A 60 0.59 29.16 12.52
CA ARG A 60 0.12 29.94 13.67
C ARG A 60 -0.75 31.08 13.16
N VAL A 61 -1.99 31.10 13.61
CA VAL A 61 -3.00 32.09 13.23
C VAL A 61 -3.64 32.67 14.48
N PHE A 62 -3.89 33.97 14.44
CA PHE A 62 -4.66 34.66 15.46
C PHE A 62 -6.10 34.78 14.97
N VAL A 63 -7.03 34.11 15.66
CA VAL A 63 -8.44 34.01 15.28
C VAL A 63 -9.28 34.85 16.22
N THR A 64 -10.10 35.73 15.64
CA THR A 64 -11.13 36.50 16.34
C THR A 64 -12.51 36.09 15.82
N PRO A 65 -13.61 36.50 16.46
CA PRO A 65 -14.95 36.20 15.95
C PRO A 65 -15.18 36.65 14.49
N GLY A 66 -14.53 37.72 14.03
CA GLY A 66 -14.71 38.26 12.68
C GLY A 66 -13.52 38.10 11.71
N THR A 67 -12.30 37.95 12.22
CA THR A 67 -11.09 38.01 11.39
C THR A 67 -10.04 36.97 11.77
N ILE A 68 -9.18 36.65 10.81
CA ILE A 68 -8.01 35.78 10.96
C ILE A 68 -6.78 36.53 10.47
N ARG A 69 -5.69 36.43 11.23
CA ARG A 69 -4.37 36.95 10.86
C ARG A 69 -3.31 35.87 10.96
N PHE A 70 -2.48 35.73 9.93
CA PHE A 70 -1.33 34.83 9.97
C PHE A 70 -0.17 35.49 10.75
N GLU A 71 0.38 34.77 11.74
CA GLU A 71 1.55 35.26 12.50
C GLU A 71 2.88 35.00 11.76
N GLU A 72 2.89 34.04 10.83
CA GLU A 72 4.09 33.63 10.07
C GLU A 72 3.93 33.81 8.54
N PRO A 73 3.64 35.02 8.02
CA PRO A 73 3.34 35.23 6.60
C PRO A 73 4.52 34.88 5.67
N ALA A 74 5.76 35.12 6.11
CA ALA A 74 6.96 34.75 5.33
C ALA A 74 7.07 33.23 5.13
N ARG A 75 6.66 32.43 6.11
CA ARG A 75 6.68 30.96 6.03
C ARG A 75 5.58 30.44 5.12
N LEU A 76 4.40 31.06 5.18
CA LEU A 76 3.28 30.75 4.30
C LEU A 76 3.63 31.09 2.84
N LEU A 77 4.29 32.23 2.61
CA LEU A 77 4.76 32.65 1.30
C LEU A 77 5.80 31.68 0.71
N MET A 78 6.72 31.16 1.53
CA MET A 78 7.65 30.10 1.11
C MET A 78 6.91 28.80 0.72
N ALA A 79 5.86 28.43 1.43
CA ALA A 79 5.04 27.26 1.10
C ALA A 79 4.25 27.45 -0.21
N LEU A 80 3.82 28.69 -0.51
CA LEU A 80 3.11 29.06 -1.72
C LEU A 80 4.01 29.18 -2.95
N GLY A 81 5.33 29.32 -2.78
CA GLY A 81 6.27 29.71 -3.85
C GLY A 81 6.20 28.90 -5.14
N LYS A 82 5.78 27.63 -5.09
CA LYS A 82 5.59 26.76 -6.28
C LYS A 82 4.32 27.06 -7.10
N HIS A 83 3.37 27.80 -6.55
CA HIS A 83 2.08 28.16 -7.16
C HIS A 83 2.05 29.61 -7.67
N LEU A 84 2.99 30.44 -7.23
CA LEU A 84 3.08 31.85 -7.58
C LEU A 84 3.80 32.03 -8.92
N ASP A 85 3.36 32.99 -9.71
CA ASP A 85 4.04 33.41 -10.93
C ASP A 85 5.39 34.07 -10.57
N PRO A 86 6.54 33.54 -11.04
CA PRO A 86 7.87 34.06 -10.71
C PRO A 86 8.13 35.48 -11.24
N THR A 87 7.28 36.00 -12.12
CA THR A 87 7.37 37.37 -12.64
C THR A 87 6.66 38.41 -11.76
N LYS A 88 5.92 37.98 -10.74
CA LYS A 88 5.15 38.86 -9.85
C LYS A 88 5.95 39.24 -8.60
N ASP A 89 5.66 40.43 -8.09
CA ASP A 89 6.34 40.96 -6.90
C ASP A 89 5.89 40.19 -5.65
N VAL A 90 6.80 39.36 -5.14
CA VAL A 90 6.61 38.50 -3.97
C VAL A 90 6.36 39.34 -2.70
N SER A 91 6.82 40.59 -2.65
CA SER A 91 6.59 41.48 -1.51
C SER A 91 5.12 41.88 -1.37
N GLN A 92 4.43 42.14 -2.49
CA GLN A 92 3.01 42.48 -2.52
C GLN A 92 2.11 41.35 -1.98
N ILE A 93 2.50 40.11 -2.27
CA ILE A 93 1.78 38.91 -1.82
C ILE A 93 2.02 38.69 -0.33
N GLY A 94 3.26 38.85 0.14
CA GLY A 94 3.60 38.78 1.57
C GLY A 94 2.84 39.82 2.40
N ASP A 95 2.74 41.06 1.89
CA ASP A 95 1.98 42.13 2.53
C ASP A 95 0.48 41.82 2.60
N ALA A 96 -0.10 41.21 1.57
CA ALA A 96 -1.50 40.79 1.59
C ALA A 96 -1.77 39.69 2.63
N LEU A 97 -0.87 38.71 2.76
CA LEU A 97 -0.99 37.62 3.72
C LEU A 97 -0.79 38.06 5.19
N SER A 98 -0.12 39.19 5.42
CA SER A 98 0.10 39.73 6.77
C SER A 98 -1.09 40.52 7.34
N LYS A 99 -2.05 40.91 6.50
CA LYS A 99 -3.23 41.68 6.91
C LYS A 99 -4.30 40.80 7.56
N PRO A 100 -5.09 41.32 8.52
CA PRO A 100 -6.28 40.64 8.99
C PRO A 100 -7.27 40.42 7.85
N MET A 101 -7.73 39.19 7.67
CA MET A 101 -8.71 38.79 6.64
C MET A 101 -10.03 38.38 7.30
N ALA A 102 -11.14 38.58 6.60
CA ALA A 102 -12.44 38.10 7.08
C ALA A 102 -12.43 36.57 7.20
N ARG A 103 -13.01 36.05 8.29
CA ARG A 103 -13.04 34.60 8.59
C ARG A 103 -13.84 33.79 7.56
N ASN A 104 -14.89 34.38 6.97
CA ASN A 104 -15.80 33.77 6.00
C ASN A 104 -16.33 32.37 6.37
N GLY A 105 -16.46 32.05 7.66
CA GLY A 105 -16.88 30.71 8.12
C GLY A 105 -18.30 30.33 7.69
N ASN A 106 -19.14 31.31 7.36
CA ASN A 106 -20.45 31.11 6.73
C ASN A 106 -20.39 30.49 5.32
N LEU A 107 -19.21 30.47 4.69
CA LEU A 107 -18.97 29.88 3.37
C LEU A 107 -18.31 28.49 3.45
N ALA A 108 -18.12 27.94 4.65
CA ALA A 108 -17.61 26.57 4.84
C ALA A 108 -18.72 25.55 4.53
N CYS A 109 -18.53 24.74 3.50
CA CYS A 109 -19.49 23.70 3.14
C CYS A 109 -19.08 22.42 3.84
N GLY A 110 -19.85 21.97 4.83
CA GLY A 110 -19.60 20.70 5.54
C GLY A 110 -19.71 19.46 4.63
N GLY A 111 -18.81 19.31 3.66
CA GLY A 111 -18.71 18.20 2.72
C GLY A 111 -19.49 18.33 1.39
N GLN A 112 -20.14 19.46 1.09
CA GLN A 112 -20.89 19.66 -0.17
C GLN A 112 -20.41 20.89 -0.95
N ALA A 113 -19.38 20.73 -1.77
CA ALA A 113 -18.91 21.79 -2.66
C ALA A 113 -19.91 22.05 -3.80
N GLY A 114 -20.23 23.33 -4.07
CA GLY A 114 -20.91 23.76 -5.31
C GLY A 114 -22.42 24.00 -5.26
N VAL A 115 -23.08 23.87 -4.10
CA VAL A 115 -24.50 24.26 -3.93
C VAL A 115 -24.56 25.66 -3.31
N ASN A 116 -25.22 26.62 -3.99
CA ASN A 116 -25.47 28.00 -3.50
C ASN A 116 -24.22 28.87 -3.20
N GLY A 117 -23.13 28.75 -3.98
CA GLY A 117 -21.97 29.67 -3.86
C GLY A 117 -21.10 29.46 -2.62
N CYS A 118 -21.29 28.34 -1.92
CA CYS A 118 -20.49 27.94 -0.79
C CYS A 118 -19.13 27.35 -1.24
N GLY A 119 -18.06 27.59 -0.47
CA GLY A 119 -16.74 26.97 -0.66
C GLY A 119 -15.77 27.73 -1.57
N TYR A 120 -16.12 28.95 -1.97
CA TYR A 120 -15.27 29.79 -2.82
C TYR A 120 -15.42 31.27 -2.45
N VAL A 121 -14.31 32.01 -2.43
CA VAL A 121 -14.27 33.47 -2.30
C VAL A 121 -13.52 34.04 -3.49
N GLU A 122 -14.19 34.86 -4.30
CA GLU A 122 -13.54 35.66 -5.33
C GLU A 122 -12.81 36.83 -4.66
N THR A 123 -11.51 37.00 -4.95
CA THR A 123 -10.68 38.05 -4.37
C THR A 123 -9.66 38.55 -5.38
N ASP A 124 -9.46 39.87 -5.42
CA ASP A 124 -8.38 40.52 -6.16
C ASP A 124 -7.05 40.53 -5.37
N SER A 125 -7.05 39.98 -4.15
CA SER A 125 -5.91 39.94 -3.23
C SER A 125 -5.78 38.57 -2.54
N ALA A 126 -5.73 38.49 -1.20
CA ALA A 126 -5.77 37.24 -0.45
C ALA A 126 -7.06 37.18 0.39
N ALA A 127 -7.71 36.03 0.44
CA ALA A 127 -8.89 35.77 1.26
C ALA A 127 -8.85 34.36 1.84
N VAL A 128 -9.58 34.12 2.93
CA VAL A 128 -9.62 32.82 3.61
C VAL A 128 -11.06 32.40 3.86
N ILE A 129 -11.33 31.09 3.86
CA ILE A 129 -12.51 30.48 4.49
C ILE A 129 -12.01 29.63 5.64
N TYR A 130 -12.46 29.91 6.86
CA TYR A 130 -12.16 29.08 8.02
C TYR A 130 -13.35 28.17 8.37
N ASP A 131 -13.11 26.87 8.31
CA ASP A 131 -14.09 25.85 8.68
C ASP A 131 -13.91 25.47 10.16
N ASP A 132 -14.82 25.96 10.99
CA ASP A 132 -14.85 25.71 12.43
C ASP A 132 -15.07 24.24 12.79
N SER A 133 -15.72 23.48 11.90
CA SER A 133 -16.06 22.08 12.15
C SER A 133 -14.87 21.14 11.92
N ASN A 134 -14.02 21.48 10.94
CA ASN A 134 -12.87 20.69 10.54
C ASN A 134 -11.53 21.28 10.99
N GLY A 135 -11.52 22.50 11.53
CA GLY A 135 -10.32 23.18 12.00
C GLY A 135 -9.29 23.38 10.89
N ASN A 136 -9.74 23.85 9.71
CA ASN A 136 -8.88 24.11 8.56
C ASN A 136 -9.20 25.48 7.92
N ILE A 137 -8.21 26.05 7.23
CA ILE A 137 -8.34 27.30 6.46
C ILE A 137 -8.14 26.98 4.99
N GLU A 138 -9.10 27.31 4.12
CA GLU A 138 -8.89 27.35 2.68
C GLU A 138 -8.46 28.77 2.27
N LEU A 139 -7.26 28.89 1.69
CA LEU A 139 -6.69 30.15 1.23
C LEU A 139 -7.02 30.37 -0.25
N PHE A 140 -7.42 31.60 -0.59
CA PHE A 140 -7.69 32.08 -1.94
C PHE A 140 -6.77 33.25 -2.25
N LEU A 141 -6.17 33.24 -3.43
CA LEU A 141 -5.28 34.29 -3.92
C LEU A 141 -5.81 34.85 -5.24
N SER A 142 -5.44 36.09 -5.53
CA SER A 142 -5.71 36.75 -6.80
C SER A 142 -5.24 35.90 -7.97
N ARG A 143 -6.09 35.77 -8.98
CA ARG A 143 -5.79 34.99 -10.19
C ARG A 143 -4.53 35.49 -10.90
N ASP A 144 -4.23 36.78 -10.79
CA ASP A 144 -3.07 37.43 -11.41
C ASP A 144 -1.73 37.13 -10.72
N TRP A 145 -1.76 36.51 -9.53
CA TRP A 145 -0.58 36.09 -8.78
C TRP A 145 -0.21 34.62 -9.02
N LEU A 146 -1.09 33.85 -9.66
CA LEU A 146 -0.93 32.42 -9.86
C LEU A 146 -0.30 32.12 -11.21
N SER A 147 0.64 31.15 -11.23
CA SER A 147 1.22 30.68 -12.48
C SER A 147 0.15 30.02 -13.36
N THR A 148 0.01 30.52 -14.59
CA THR A 148 -0.86 29.97 -15.63
C THR A 148 -0.18 28.88 -16.46
N GLU A 149 0.99 28.37 -16.07
CA GLU A 149 1.51 27.13 -16.67
C GLU A 149 0.53 26.01 -16.33
N GLU A 150 -0.35 25.66 -17.28
CA GLU A 150 -1.02 24.37 -17.30
C GLU A 150 0.07 23.31 -17.36
N ARG A 151 0.56 22.90 -16.18
CA ARG A 151 1.37 21.68 -16.06
C ARG A 151 0.58 20.59 -16.73
N ASP A 152 1.18 19.98 -17.74
CA ASP A 152 0.58 18.93 -18.52
C ASP A 152 0.19 17.78 -17.59
N ARG A 153 -1.06 17.76 -17.11
CA ARG A 153 -1.61 16.80 -16.13
C ARG A 153 -1.52 15.34 -16.61
N ARG A 154 -1.10 15.12 -17.86
CA ARG A 154 -0.84 13.80 -18.43
C ARG A 154 0.37 13.09 -17.80
N PHE A 155 1.37 13.83 -17.33
CA PHE A 155 2.60 13.28 -16.76
C PHE A 155 2.84 13.76 -15.34
N ARG A 156 3.29 12.84 -14.47
CA ARG A 156 3.68 13.14 -13.09
C ARG A 156 5.16 13.52 -13.03
N GLU A 157 5.53 14.34 -12.06
CA GLU A 157 6.92 14.70 -11.77
C GLU A 157 7.39 14.07 -10.46
N PRO A 158 8.68 13.66 -10.35
CA PRO A 158 9.25 13.21 -9.09
C PRO A 158 9.08 14.26 -7.99
N SER A 159 8.70 13.80 -6.80
CA SER A 159 8.48 14.68 -5.66
C SER A 159 9.80 15.29 -5.16
N PRO A 160 9.88 16.60 -4.86
CA PRO A 160 11.14 17.27 -4.54
C PRO A 160 11.73 16.90 -3.17
N MET A 161 10.98 16.23 -2.29
CA MET A 161 11.42 15.84 -0.94
C MET A 161 11.80 14.36 -0.86
N THR A 162 12.68 13.93 -1.76
CA THR A 162 13.22 12.58 -1.83
C THR A 162 14.73 12.62 -1.87
N GLU A 163 15.39 11.66 -1.24
CA GLU A 163 16.83 11.45 -1.35
C GLU A 163 17.16 10.15 -2.07
N ASN A 164 18.36 10.09 -2.62
CA ASN A 164 18.89 8.87 -3.23
C ASN A 164 19.26 7.85 -2.14
N ALA A 165 18.79 6.61 -2.32
CA ALA A 165 19.03 5.48 -1.43
C ALA A 165 19.22 4.19 -2.24
N LEU A 166 19.89 3.23 -1.63
CA LEU A 166 19.80 1.83 -2.04
C LEU A 166 18.58 1.23 -1.36
N ILE A 167 17.59 0.82 -2.14
CA ILE A 167 16.39 0.14 -1.64
C ILE A 167 16.43 -1.27 -2.19
N HIS A 168 16.33 -2.25 -1.29
CA HIS A 168 16.44 -3.66 -1.65
C HIS A 168 15.42 -4.48 -0.88
N GLN A 169 14.76 -5.39 -1.58
CA GLN A 169 13.88 -6.39 -1.02
C GLN A 169 14.47 -7.77 -1.26
N GLN A 170 14.42 -8.61 -0.23
CA GLN A 170 14.79 -10.01 -0.33
C GLN A 170 13.66 -10.92 0.13
N THR A 171 13.58 -12.09 -0.50
CA THR A 171 12.72 -13.20 -0.08
C THR A 171 13.56 -14.46 0.01
N ILE A 172 13.44 -15.16 1.13
CA ILE A 172 14.09 -16.43 1.40
C ILE A 172 12.97 -17.45 1.58
N ASN A 173 12.91 -18.43 0.68
CA ASN A 173 12.02 -19.58 0.82
C ASN A 173 12.84 -20.85 1.03
N LEU A 174 12.39 -21.63 2.00
CA LEU A 174 12.91 -22.92 2.39
C LEU A 174 11.79 -23.93 2.24
N SER A 175 12.06 -25.07 1.61
CA SER A 175 11.17 -26.22 1.63
C SER A 175 11.97 -27.49 1.86
N GLY A 176 11.40 -28.42 2.60
CA GLY A 176 12.02 -29.71 2.90
C GLY A 176 10.95 -30.78 3.03
N GLY A 177 11.27 -31.99 2.60
CA GLY A 177 10.43 -33.16 2.73
C GLY A 177 11.26 -34.43 2.63
N ARG A 178 10.60 -35.58 2.56
CA ARG A 178 11.30 -36.86 2.45
C ARG A 178 12.12 -36.92 1.14
N GLY A 179 13.44 -36.94 1.26
CA GLY A 179 14.36 -37.05 0.12
C GLY A 179 14.47 -35.78 -0.75
N TYR A 180 13.96 -34.64 -0.28
CA TYR A 180 14.02 -33.36 -0.98
C TYR A 180 14.26 -32.19 -0.02
N LYS A 181 15.16 -31.28 -0.40
CA LYS A 181 15.42 -30.01 0.25
C LYS A 181 15.59 -28.95 -0.82
N SER A 182 15.02 -27.77 -0.63
CA SER A 182 15.22 -26.65 -1.53
C SER A 182 15.28 -25.34 -0.75
N LEU A 183 16.28 -24.53 -1.06
CA LEU A 183 16.47 -23.17 -0.63
C LEU A 183 16.43 -22.28 -1.86
N SER A 184 15.56 -21.29 -1.87
CA SER A 184 15.56 -20.23 -2.89
C SER A 184 15.65 -18.88 -2.20
N VAL A 185 16.61 -18.07 -2.61
CA VAL A 185 16.77 -16.69 -2.17
C VAL A 185 16.62 -15.83 -3.41
N SER A 186 15.73 -14.85 -3.41
CA SER A 186 15.61 -13.87 -4.47
C SER A 186 15.70 -12.46 -3.91
N GLY A 187 16.26 -11.55 -4.69
CA GLY A 187 16.38 -10.15 -4.32
C GLY A 187 16.16 -9.24 -5.51
N THR A 188 15.55 -8.10 -5.23
CA THR A 188 15.31 -7.01 -6.19
C THR A 188 15.70 -5.71 -5.51
N GLY A 189 16.38 -4.83 -6.23
CA GLY A 189 16.76 -3.55 -5.64
C GLY A 189 17.09 -2.49 -6.66
N ALA A 190 17.03 -1.24 -6.19
CA ALA A 190 17.47 -0.07 -6.94
C ALA A 190 18.32 0.86 -6.09
N LEU A 191 19.36 1.41 -6.71
CA LEU A 191 20.17 2.50 -6.17
C LEU A 191 19.85 3.78 -6.94
N GLY A 192 19.34 4.78 -6.24
CA GLY A 192 19.07 6.09 -6.82
C GLY A 192 20.39 6.84 -7.02
N LEU A 193 20.57 7.46 -8.19
CA LEU A 193 21.76 8.23 -8.51
C LEU A 193 21.44 9.72 -8.69
N THR A 194 20.34 10.01 -9.38
CA THR A 194 19.82 11.37 -9.61
C THR A 194 18.28 11.31 -9.64
N PRO A 195 17.57 12.46 -9.65
CA PRO A 195 16.11 12.46 -9.77
C PRO A 195 15.55 11.74 -11.00
N ASN A 196 16.36 11.51 -12.03
CA ASN A 196 15.99 10.84 -13.28
C ASN A 196 16.93 9.68 -13.65
N SER A 197 17.72 9.13 -12.71
CA SER A 197 18.57 7.98 -13.01
C SER A 197 18.82 7.06 -11.83
N PHE A 198 18.90 5.77 -12.09
CA PHE A 198 19.09 4.74 -11.08
C PHE A 198 19.79 3.51 -11.65
N ILE A 199 20.33 2.66 -10.76
CA ILE A 199 20.78 1.31 -11.08
C ILE A 199 19.76 0.33 -10.51
N GLY A 200 19.14 -0.49 -11.35
CA GLY A 200 18.22 -1.55 -10.94
C GLY A 200 18.86 -2.92 -11.15
N GLY A 201 18.46 -3.91 -10.35
CA GLY A 201 18.92 -5.28 -10.54
C GLY A 201 18.13 -6.33 -9.77
N ASN A 202 17.98 -7.48 -10.42
CA ASN A 202 17.26 -8.63 -9.90
C ASN A 202 18.16 -9.87 -9.93
N TRP A 203 18.20 -10.60 -8.82
CA TRP A 203 19.02 -11.79 -8.65
C TRP A 203 18.27 -12.89 -7.93
N ALA A 204 18.63 -14.13 -8.24
CA ALA A 204 18.10 -15.30 -7.56
C ALA A 204 19.21 -16.33 -7.32
N PHE A 205 19.13 -17.00 -6.20
CA PHE A 205 19.91 -18.16 -5.83
C PHE A 205 18.96 -19.31 -5.53
N THR A 206 19.16 -20.44 -6.16
CA THR A 206 18.39 -21.65 -5.92
C THR A 206 19.34 -22.80 -5.65
N HIS A 207 19.16 -23.45 -4.50
CA HIS A 207 19.83 -24.69 -4.15
C HIS A 207 18.77 -25.75 -3.94
N SER A 208 18.86 -26.87 -4.65
CA SER A 208 17.97 -28.00 -4.43
C SER A 208 18.78 -29.28 -4.30
N SER A 209 18.48 -30.06 -3.27
CA SER A 209 19.11 -31.34 -2.97
C SER A 209 18.04 -32.40 -2.92
N TYR A 210 18.35 -33.52 -3.54
CA TYR A 210 17.55 -34.72 -3.53
C TYR A 210 18.44 -35.89 -3.15
N ALA A 211 17.86 -36.99 -2.68
CA ALA A 211 18.53 -38.13 -2.03
C ALA A 211 20.03 -38.38 -2.37
N THR A 212 20.43 -38.34 -3.65
CA THR A 212 21.82 -38.55 -4.10
C THR A 212 22.46 -37.38 -4.86
N ASN A 213 21.73 -36.30 -5.15
CA ASN A 213 22.20 -35.26 -6.07
C ASN A 213 21.81 -33.85 -5.59
N SER A 214 22.66 -32.86 -5.84
CA SER A 214 22.41 -31.48 -5.46
C SER A 214 22.78 -30.52 -6.58
N ASP A 215 21.89 -29.60 -6.89
CA ASP A 215 22.11 -28.51 -7.83
C ASP A 215 22.09 -27.17 -7.08
N SER A 216 23.03 -26.30 -7.44
CA SER A 216 23.14 -24.94 -6.89
C SER A 216 23.34 -23.98 -8.04
N ARG A 217 22.44 -23.01 -8.18
CA ARG A 217 22.44 -22.05 -9.26
C ARG A 217 22.28 -20.64 -8.72
N VAL A 218 23.17 -19.75 -9.18
CA VAL A 218 23.01 -18.30 -9.05
C VAL A 218 22.61 -17.78 -10.42
N ASP A 219 21.51 -17.04 -10.47
CA ASP A 219 20.96 -16.43 -11.68
C ASP A 219 20.88 -14.92 -11.48
N LEU A 220 21.70 -14.18 -12.23
CA LEU A 220 21.63 -12.73 -12.32
C LEU A 220 20.77 -12.37 -13.51
N GLN A 221 19.49 -12.10 -13.24
CA GLN A 221 18.46 -11.94 -14.24
C GLN A 221 18.65 -10.62 -15.00
N ASP A 222 18.84 -9.53 -14.27
CA ASP A 222 19.20 -8.22 -14.83
C ASP A 222 20.04 -7.40 -13.84
N ILE A 223 20.83 -6.49 -14.41
CA ILE A 223 21.50 -5.40 -13.70
C ILE A 223 21.80 -4.31 -14.72
N TYR A 224 21.19 -3.14 -14.54
CA TYR A 224 21.23 -2.08 -15.54
C TYR A 224 21.25 -0.71 -14.89
N TYR A 225 21.99 0.20 -15.52
CA TYR A 225 21.86 1.63 -15.31
C TYR A 225 20.75 2.16 -16.22
N ARG A 226 19.86 3.00 -15.68
CA ARG A 226 18.81 3.69 -16.41
C ARG A 226 18.90 5.19 -16.20
N HIS A 227 18.71 5.93 -17.29
CA HIS A 227 18.52 7.38 -17.30
C HIS A 227 17.24 7.73 -18.04
N ASP A 228 16.33 8.45 -17.38
CA ASP A 228 15.08 8.95 -17.96
C ASP A 228 15.31 10.34 -18.59
N ILE A 229 14.95 10.45 -19.86
CA ILE A 229 15.10 11.65 -20.68
C ILE A 229 13.70 12.29 -20.78
N GLY A 230 13.43 13.24 -19.88
CA GLY A 230 12.09 13.77 -19.67
C GLY A 230 11.12 12.71 -19.13
N SER A 231 9.82 12.95 -19.27
CA SER A 231 8.76 12.05 -18.78
C SER A 231 8.39 10.94 -19.77
N GLN A 232 9.00 10.92 -20.97
CA GLN A 232 8.53 10.10 -22.09
C GLN A 232 9.58 9.13 -22.64
N HIS A 233 10.87 9.35 -22.40
CA HIS A 233 11.95 8.55 -22.99
C HIS A 233 12.92 8.04 -21.93
N TYR A 234 13.62 6.95 -22.24
CA TYR A 234 14.67 6.42 -21.39
C TYR A 234 15.82 5.84 -22.20
N ALA A 235 16.99 5.78 -21.55
CA ALA A 235 18.15 5.02 -21.99
C ALA A 235 18.60 4.07 -20.87
N GLN A 236 18.89 2.82 -21.22
CA GLN A 236 19.34 1.76 -20.33
C GLN A 236 20.63 1.13 -20.88
N ALA A 237 21.54 0.77 -19.98
CA ALA A 237 22.76 0.04 -20.31
C ALA A 237 23.09 -1.00 -19.23
N GLY A 238 23.50 -2.20 -19.64
CA GLY A 238 23.82 -3.31 -18.75
C GLY A 238 23.18 -4.61 -19.20
N ARG A 239 22.94 -5.53 -18.27
CA ARG A 239 22.15 -6.73 -18.50
C ARG A 239 20.69 -6.41 -18.31
N MET A 240 19.88 -6.60 -19.36
CA MET A 240 18.46 -6.32 -19.36
C MET A 240 17.69 -7.53 -19.86
N ASP A 241 16.49 -7.72 -19.33
CA ASP A 241 15.56 -8.72 -19.83
C ASP A 241 14.27 -8.09 -20.36
N ASN A 242 13.30 -8.93 -20.72
CA ASN A 242 12.03 -8.51 -21.28
C ASN A 242 11.03 -7.95 -20.24
N ARG A 243 11.29 -8.07 -18.92
CA ARG A 243 10.34 -7.67 -17.88
C ARG A 243 10.11 -6.15 -17.91
N ASN A 244 11.19 -5.39 -17.95
CA ASN A 244 11.11 -3.93 -18.06
C ASN A 244 10.43 -3.49 -19.36
N LEU A 245 10.65 -4.24 -20.44
CA LEU A 245 10.10 -3.94 -21.76
C LEU A 245 8.58 -4.20 -21.80
N ALA A 246 8.11 -5.26 -21.14
CA ALA A 246 6.70 -5.63 -21.05
C ALA A 246 5.90 -4.85 -20.00
N SER A 247 6.54 -3.98 -19.19
CA SER A 247 5.87 -3.17 -18.17
C SER A 247 5.77 -1.69 -18.55
N THR A 248 5.14 -0.87 -17.70
CA THR A 248 5.06 0.60 -17.87
C THR A 248 6.44 1.25 -17.95
N LEU A 249 7.46 0.64 -17.35
CA LEU A 249 8.86 1.07 -17.41
C LEU A 249 9.37 1.16 -18.85
N GLY A 250 8.99 0.23 -19.73
CA GLY A 250 9.52 0.11 -21.09
C GLY A 250 8.51 0.30 -22.20
N GLY A 251 7.33 0.87 -21.91
CA GLY A 251 6.29 1.15 -22.91
C GLY A 251 5.28 0.02 -23.12
N ASN A 252 5.31 -1.01 -22.27
CA ASN A 252 4.36 -2.11 -22.22
C ASN A 252 4.27 -2.90 -23.55
N PHE A 253 5.40 -3.51 -23.94
CA PHE A 253 5.54 -4.37 -25.11
C PHE A 253 5.41 -5.85 -24.72
N GLY A 254 4.20 -6.38 -24.80
CA GLY A 254 3.90 -7.76 -24.40
C GLY A 254 4.17 -8.84 -25.47
N PHE A 255 5.36 -8.87 -26.08
CA PHE A 255 5.69 -9.93 -27.03
C PHE A 255 5.70 -11.30 -26.35
N THR A 256 4.91 -12.23 -26.87
CA THR A 256 4.77 -13.58 -26.30
C THR A 256 5.62 -14.61 -27.02
N MET A 257 5.95 -14.37 -28.30
CA MET A 257 6.65 -15.30 -29.18
C MET A 257 8.01 -14.78 -29.65
N LEU A 258 8.21 -13.47 -29.67
CA LEU A 258 9.45 -12.83 -30.11
C LEU A 258 10.60 -13.21 -29.15
N PRO A 259 11.76 -13.66 -29.68
CA PRO A 259 12.87 -14.13 -28.85
C PRO A 259 13.70 -12.95 -28.29
N VAL A 260 13.05 -12.08 -27.53
CA VAL A 260 13.69 -10.98 -26.78
C VAL A 260 14.16 -11.53 -25.43
N GLY A 261 15.26 -12.28 -25.44
CA GLY A 261 15.87 -12.89 -24.24
C GLY A 261 16.65 -11.90 -23.38
N THR A 262 17.49 -12.41 -22.47
CA THR A 262 18.41 -11.56 -21.71
C THR A 262 19.50 -11.01 -22.63
N LEU A 263 19.80 -9.72 -22.49
CA LEU A 263 20.71 -8.98 -23.35
C LEU A 263 21.72 -8.19 -22.50
N ASP A 264 23.00 -8.41 -22.73
CA ASP A 264 24.07 -7.53 -22.25
C ASP A 264 24.30 -6.44 -23.32
N GLY A 265 23.83 -5.21 -23.08
CA GLY A 265 23.93 -4.15 -24.08
C GLY A 265 23.27 -2.84 -23.70
N VAL A 266 22.67 -2.18 -24.69
CA VAL A 266 21.95 -0.91 -24.54
C VAL A 266 20.51 -1.02 -25.03
N ARG A 267 19.60 -0.29 -24.39
CA ARG A 267 18.19 -0.17 -24.78
C ARG A 267 17.76 1.29 -24.66
N VAL A 268 17.08 1.79 -25.68
CA VAL A 268 16.45 3.12 -25.69
C VAL A 268 15.00 2.98 -26.10
N GLY A 269 14.12 3.82 -25.57
CA GLY A 269 12.71 3.75 -25.93
C GLY A 269 11.86 4.75 -25.18
N THR A 270 10.55 4.60 -25.36
CA THR A 270 9.54 5.38 -24.65
C THR A 270 9.11 4.71 -23.35
N THR A 271 8.75 5.50 -22.36
CA THR A 271 8.26 5.02 -21.07
C THR A 271 6.85 5.53 -20.79
N LEU A 272 6.05 4.68 -20.13
CA LEU A 272 4.74 5.04 -19.60
C LEU A 272 4.78 5.25 -18.07
N ALA A 273 5.97 5.14 -17.46
CA ALA A 273 6.16 5.19 -16.02
C ALA A 273 5.67 6.51 -15.37
N TYR A 274 5.65 7.61 -16.12
CA TYR A 274 5.19 8.92 -15.64
C TYR A 274 3.72 9.19 -15.92
N THR A 275 3.00 8.30 -16.60
CA THR A 275 1.58 8.52 -16.96
C THR A 275 0.65 8.27 -15.78
N ASN A 276 -0.45 9.02 -15.66
CA ASN A 276 -1.43 8.85 -14.59
C ASN A 276 -2.37 7.65 -14.88
N PRO A 277 -2.35 6.56 -14.10
CA PRO A 277 -3.22 5.41 -14.33
C PRO A 277 -4.56 5.60 -13.61
N GLU A 278 -5.60 6.06 -14.31
CA GLU A 278 -6.96 6.16 -13.76
C GLU A 278 -7.84 4.93 -13.98
N VAL A 279 -7.32 3.83 -14.57
CA VAL A 279 -8.17 2.67 -14.90
C VAL A 279 -7.53 1.33 -14.54
N ALA A 280 -8.09 0.74 -13.48
CA ALA A 280 -8.19 -0.68 -13.11
C ALA A 280 -7.03 -1.63 -13.49
N GLU A 281 -6.15 -1.82 -12.50
CA GLU A 281 -5.15 -2.88 -12.37
C GLU A 281 -5.80 -4.25 -12.13
N GLN A 282 -6.30 -4.91 -13.17
CA GLN A 282 -6.64 -6.34 -13.06
C GLN A 282 -5.93 -7.14 -14.14
N GLY A 283 -5.06 -8.05 -13.69
CA GLY A 283 -4.39 -9.00 -14.55
C GLY A 283 -5.36 -10.06 -15.09
N THR A 284 -4.97 -10.74 -16.16
CA THR A 284 -5.74 -11.86 -16.72
C THR A 284 -6.06 -12.87 -15.61
N PRO A 285 -7.33 -13.21 -15.37
CA PRO A 285 -7.69 -14.19 -14.37
C PRO A 285 -7.10 -15.55 -14.74
N VAL A 286 -6.33 -16.15 -13.83
CA VAL A 286 -5.71 -17.46 -14.02
C VAL A 286 -6.56 -18.51 -13.33
N THR A 287 -7.38 -19.20 -14.11
CA THR A 287 -8.23 -20.28 -13.61
C THR A 287 -7.50 -21.63 -13.64
N LEU A 288 -7.47 -22.30 -12.51
CA LEU A 288 -6.88 -23.62 -12.30
C LEU A 288 -7.98 -24.67 -12.09
N LEU A 289 -7.81 -25.79 -12.78
CA LEU A 289 -8.64 -26.97 -12.64
C LEU A 289 -7.85 -28.02 -11.84
N LEU A 290 -8.25 -28.24 -10.60
CA LEU A 290 -7.55 -29.11 -9.64
C LEU A 290 -8.42 -30.34 -9.31
N PRO A 291 -7.94 -31.56 -9.60
CA PRO A 291 -8.69 -32.78 -9.28
C PRO A 291 -8.66 -33.12 -7.77
N ARG A 292 -7.63 -32.66 -7.04
CA ARG A 292 -7.41 -32.91 -5.61
C ARG A 292 -6.85 -31.65 -4.95
N ASP A 293 -6.82 -31.63 -3.62
CA ASP A 293 -6.12 -30.59 -2.87
C ASP A 293 -4.64 -30.59 -3.29
N SER A 294 -4.19 -29.44 -3.78
CA SER A 294 -2.92 -29.33 -4.49
C SER A 294 -2.14 -28.11 -4.00
N ARG A 295 -0.81 -28.26 -3.93
CA ARG A 295 0.11 -27.12 -3.83
C ARG A 295 0.50 -26.68 -5.24
N ILE A 296 0.35 -25.41 -5.53
CA ILE A 296 0.69 -24.82 -6.83
C ILE A 296 1.82 -23.83 -6.63
N ASP A 297 2.93 -24.10 -7.29
CA ASP A 297 4.06 -23.21 -7.37
C ASP A 297 3.99 -22.47 -8.71
N ALA A 298 3.80 -21.14 -8.66
CA ALA A 298 3.64 -20.30 -9.84
C ALA A 298 4.98 -19.63 -10.20
N TYR A 299 5.44 -19.84 -11.43
CA TYR A 299 6.73 -19.36 -11.93
C TYR A 299 6.60 -18.40 -13.10
N ARG A 300 7.47 -17.39 -13.13
CA ARG A 300 7.81 -16.61 -14.32
C ARG A 300 9.23 -16.99 -14.74
N GLY A 301 9.36 -17.73 -15.84
CA GLY A 301 10.65 -18.34 -16.18
C GLY A 301 11.13 -19.28 -15.06
N ASN A 302 12.26 -18.96 -14.43
CA ASN A 302 12.83 -19.70 -13.30
C ASN A 302 12.48 -19.11 -11.93
N GLU A 303 11.84 -17.94 -11.89
CA GLU A 303 11.51 -17.22 -10.66
C GLU A 303 10.18 -17.73 -10.08
N LEU A 304 10.19 -18.20 -8.83
CA LEU A 304 8.97 -18.55 -8.10
C LEU A 304 8.27 -17.26 -7.64
N LEU A 305 7.14 -16.92 -8.27
CA LEU A 305 6.32 -15.77 -7.90
C LEU A 305 5.52 -16.02 -6.61
N GLY A 306 5.20 -17.28 -6.33
CA GLY A 306 4.49 -17.65 -5.11
C GLY A 306 4.05 -19.12 -5.10
N THR A 307 3.80 -19.62 -3.90
CA THR A 307 3.24 -20.95 -3.64
C THR A 307 1.86 -20.80 -3.01
N ALA A 308 0.86 -21.46 -3.59
CA ALA A 308 -0.51 -21.47 -3.10
C ALA A 308 -0.99 -22.90 -2.84
N TYR A 309 -1.59 -23.15 -1.68
CA TYR A 309 -2.33 -24.38 -1.41
C TYR A 309 -3.79 -24.14 -1.78
N MET A 310 -4.30 -24.87 -2.76
CA MET A 310 -5.66 -24.70 -3.27
C MET A 310 -6.42 -26.02 -3.17
N LYS A 311 -7.70 -25.94 -2.80
CA LYS A 311 -8.57 -27.10 -2.67
C LYS A 311 -8.90 -27.70 -4.04
N ALA A 312 -9.27 -28.98 -4.09
CA ALA A 312 -9.82 -29.62 -5.28
C ALA A 312 -10.97 -28.78 -5.85
N GLY A 313 -11.10 -28.62 -7.17
CA GLY A 313 -12.15 -27.84 -7.83
C GLY A 313 -11.63 -26.85 -8.87
N VAL A 314 -12.53 -26.00 -9.38
CA VAL A 314 -12.15 -24.84 -10.20
C VAL A 314 -11.80 -23.69 -9.27
N ASN A 315 -10.57 -23.21 -9.34
CA ASN A 315 -10.10 -22.14 -8.49
C ASN A 315 -9.50 -21.01 -9.33
N SER A 316 -9.67 -19.76 -8.91
CA SER A 316 -8.91 -18.65 -9.47
C SER A 316 -7.67 -18.44 -8.62
N LEU A 317 -6.50 -18.42 -9.24
CA LEU A 317 -5.26 -18.02 -8.57
C LEU A 317 -5.34 -16.52 -8.26
N ASP A 318 -5.01 -16.13 -7.04
CA ASP A 318 -4.87 -14.71 -6.70
C ASP A 318 -3.60 -14.14 -7.35
N THR A 319 -3.80 -13.37 -8.41
CA THR A 319 -2.73 -12.73 -9.19
C THR A 319 -2.50 -11.27 -8.81
N SER A 320 -3.14 -10.79 -7.73
CA SER A 320 -2.96 -9.42 -7.24
C SER A 320 -1.51 -9.10 -6.90
N ARG A 321 -0.75 -10.10 -6.43
CA ARG A 321 0.67 -9.97 -6.08
C ARG A 321 1.64 -10.26 -7.22
N PHE A 322 1.14 -10.70 -8.38
CA PHE A 322 2.00 -10.99 -9.51
C PHE A 322 2.54 -9.68 -10.12
N PRO A 323 3.80 -9.66 -10.57
CA PRO A 323 4.38 -8.50 -11.24
C PRO A 323 3.53 -8.04 -12.42
N GLU A 324 3.61 -6.75 -12.73
CA GLU A 324 3.04 -6.24 -13.98
C GLU A 324 3.82 -6.76 -15.20
N GLY A 325 3.14 -6.77 -16.34
CA GLY A 325 3.67 -7.14 -17.65
C GLY A 325 2.93 -8.32 -18.29
N THR A 326 3.39 -8.68 -19.48
CA THR A 326 2.92 -9.84 -20.24
C THR A 326 3.99 -10.90 -20.27
N TYR A 327 3.71 -12.07 -19.71
CA TYR A 327 4.66 -13.19 -19.68
C TYR A 327 3.95 -14.56 -19.57
N PRO A 328 4.61 -15.66 -19.98
CA PRO A 328 4.09 -16.99 -19.72
C PRO A 328 4.23 -17.34 -18.23
N LEU A 329 3.10 -17.60 -17.57
CA LEU A 329 3.02 -18.09 -16.21
C LEU A 329 3.06 -19.62 -16.22
N THR A 330 4.09 -20.20 -15.60
CA THR A 330 4.26 -21.66 -15.50
C THR A 330 3.85 -22.14 -14.11
N LEU A 331 2.77 -22.91 -14.05
CA LEU A 331 2.15 -23.42 -12.84
C LEU A 331 2.59 -24.88 -12.64
N ARG A 332 3.38 -25.16 -11.61
CA ARG A 332 3.75 -26.53 -11.20
C ARG A 332 2.80 -26.98 -10.11
N ILE A 333 2.05 -28.04 -10.37
CA ILE A 333 0.99 -28.54 -9.50
C ILE A 333 1.50 -29.81 -8.81
N PHE A 334 1.48 -29.78 -7.48
CA PHE A 334 1.88 -30.87 -6.60
C PHE A 334 0.66 -31.43 -5.87
N GLU A 335 0.47 -32.75 -5.96
CA GLU A 335 -0.55 -33.50 -5.24
C GLU A 335 0.16 -34.43 -4.25
N ASN A 336 -0.26 -34.44 -2.98
CA ASN A 336 0.36 -35.24 -1.92
C ASN A 336 1.90 -35.06 -1.80
N GLY A 337 2.39 -33.85 -2.10
CA GLY A 337 3.82 -33.52 -2.05
C GLY A 337 4.64 -33.96 -3.27
N VAL A 338 4.01 -34.54 -4.30
CA VAL A 338 4.67 -34.96 -5.55
C VAL A 338 4.19 -34.10 -6.72
N GLN A 339 5.10 -33.62 -7.57
CA GLN A 339 4.74 -32.85 -8.76
C GLN A 339 4.04 -33.75 -9.78
N VAL A 340 2.77 -33.49 -10.05
CA VAL A 340 1.94 -34.31 -10.96
C VAL A 340 1.73 -33.67 -12.33
N ARG A 341 1.76 -32.34 -12.43
CA ARG A 341 1.45 -31.60 -13.67
C ARG A 341 2.20 -30.27 -13.73
N THR A 342 2.59 -29.87 -14.93
CA THR A 342 3.03 -28.50 -15.24
C THR A 342 2.09 -27.91 -16.29
N GLN A 343 1.62 -26.69 -16.07
CA GLN A 343 0.70 -25.99 -16.96
C GLN A 343 1.24 -24.58 -17.23
N THR A 344 1.35 -24.19 -18.49
CA THR A 344 1.77 -22.83 -18.87
C THR A 344 0.57 -22.06 -19.42
N THR A 345 0.27 -20.91 -18.81
CA THR A 345 -0.79 -20.00 -19.22
C THR A 345 -0.20 -18.62 -19.48
N PRO A 346 -0.60 -17.89 -20.53
CA PRO A 346 -0.23 -16.49 -20.66
C PRO A 346 -0.81 -15.71 -19.48
N PHE A 347 -0.06 -14.75 -18.98
CA PHE A 347 -0.52 -13.82 -17.97
C PHE A 347 -0.20 -12.41 -18.46
N THR A 348 -1.22 -11.56 -18.50
CA THR A 348 -1.07 -10.14 -18.83
C THR A 348 -1.63 -9.33 -17.69
N LYS A 349 -0.79 -8.53 -17.04
CA LYS A 349 -1.21 -7.58 -16.01
C LYS A 349 -0.56 -6.24 -16.31
N THR A 350 -1.22 -5.43 -17.12
CA THR A 350 -0.61 -4.21 -17.59
C THR A 350 -1.50 -3.02 -17.25
N GLY A 351 -0.99 -2.11 -16.41
CA GLY A 351 -1.53 -0.77 -16.25
C GLY A 351 -1.39 0.05 -17.55
N GLY A 352 -2.18 1.11 -17.66
CA GLY A 352 -2.13 2.07 -18.78
C GLY A 352 -3.20 1.89 -19.87
N GLY A 353 -3.95 0.78 -19.85
CA GLY A 353 -5.10 0.53 -20.73
C GLY A 353 -4.80 0.58 -22.24
N ILE A 354 -5.78 0.17 -23.04
CA ILE A 354 -5.80 0.40 -24.50
C ILE A 354 -6.04 1.90 -24.83
N ASN A 355 -6.39 2.69 -23.80
CA ASN A 355 -6.65 4.12 -23.90
C ASN A 355 -5.37 4.98 -23.80
N SER A 356 -4.18 4.39 -23.68
CA SER A 356 -2.92 5.11 -23.84
C SER A 356 -2.81 5.61 -25.29
N ARG A 357 -3.20 6.86 -25.52
CA ARG A 357 -3.18 7.52 -26.86
C ARG A 357 -1.77 7.83 -27.37
N THR A 358 -0.72 7.37 -26.71
CA THR A 358 0.67 7.68 -27.04
C THR A 358 1.31 6.53 -27.82
N ARG A 359 2.08 6.89 -28.85
CA ARG A 359 2.88 5.94 -29.63
C ARG A 359 4.10 5.56 -28.80
N GLN A 360 4.33 4.26 -28.65
CA GLN A 360 5.49 3.74 -27.93
C GLN A 360 6.47 3.09 -28.91
N TRP A 361 7.76 3.17 -28.63
CA TRP A 361 8.80 2.49 -29.39
C TRP A 361 9.97 2.10 -28.49
N PHE A 362 10.73 1.08 -28.90
CA PHE A 362 12.03 0.77 -28.31
C PHE A 362 12.98 0.22 -29.36
N ALA A 363 14.27 0.35 -29.06
CA ALA A 363 15.35 -0.30 -29.78
C ALA A 363 16.39 -0.79 -28.76
N GLN A 364 16.91 -2.00 -28.96
CA GLN A 364 17.96 -2.59 -28.13
C GLN A 364 18.98 -3.33 -28.99
N ALA A 365 20.23 -3.32 -28.57
CA ALA A 365 21.32 -4.04 -29.22
C ALA A 365 22.40 -4.42 -28.20
N GLY A 366 22.99 -5.59 -28.38
CA GLY A 366 23.98 -6.12 -27.45
C GLY A 366 24.35 -7.57 -27.76
N ARG A 367 24.80 -8.29 -26.73
CA ARG A 367 25.09 -9.72 -26.80
C ARG A 367 24.00 -10.48 -26.05
N ALA A 368 23.45 -11.52 -26.66
CA ALA A 368 22.56 -12.43 -25.97
C ALA A 368 23.28 -13.06 -24.77
N ALA A 369 22.66 -13.01 -23.59
CA ALA A 369 23.24 -13.44 -22.33
C ALA A 369 22.62 -14.74 -21.79
N ASP A 370 21.63 -15.32 -22.48
CA ASP A 370 21.03 -16.59 -22.07
C ASP A 370 22.06 -17.74 -22.20
N ARG A 371 21.85 -18.79 -21.40
CA ARG A 371 22.61 -20.05 -21.52
C ARG A 371 22.37 -20.62 -22.93
N ASP A 372 23.43 -21.10 -23.57
CA ASP A 372 23.44 -21.64 -24.93
C ASP A 372 23.15 -20.62 -26.05
N ALA A 373 23.38 -19.33 -25.78
CA ALA A 373 23.28 -18.29 -26.79
C ALA A 373 24.30 -18.41 -27.92
N PRO A 374 23.86 -18.29 -29.20
CA PRO A 374 24.78 -18.22 -30.30
C PRO A 374 25.63 -16.98 -30.13
N ASN A 375 26.93 -17.15 -30.29
CA ASN A 375 27.87 -16.04 -30.27
C ASN A 375 27.51 -15.06 -31.39
N GLY A 376 27.22 -13.81 -31.02
CA GLY A 376 26.87 -12.77 -31.99
C GLY A 376 26.12 -11.60 -31.37
N VAL A 377 25.87 -10.60 -32.21
CA VAL A 377 25.04 -9.44 -31.85
C VAL A 377 23.57 -9.85 -31.90
N ALA A 378 22.86 -9.57 -30.81
CA ALA A 378 21.42 -9.62 -30.73
C ALA A 378 20.88 -8.18 -30.77
N ALA A 379 19.86 -7.94 -31.58
CA ALA A 379 19.18 -6.66 -31.62
C ALA A 379 17.67 -6.84 -31.74
N ALA A 380 16.90 -5.95 -31.15
CA ALA A 380 15.44 -5.95 -31.28
C ALA A 380 14.92 -4.53 -31.31
N ALA A 381 13.83 -4.31 -32.03
CA ALA A 381 13.12 -3.04 -32.06
C ALA A 381 11.63 -3.32 -32.19
N GLY A 382 10.81 -2.43 -31.67
CA GLY A 382 9.37 -2.55 -31.82
C GLY A 382 8.64 -1.25 -31.59
N VAL A 383 7.42 -1.21 -32.09
CA VAL A 383 6.52 -0.07 -32.04
C VAL A 383 5.15 -0.52 -31.58
N ARG A 384 4.50 0.32 -30.78
CA ARG A 384 3.13 0.14 -30.33
C ARG A 384 2.36 1.41 -30.62
N ILE A 385 1.35 1.29 -31.46
CA ILE A 385 0.64 2.41 -32.06
C ILE A 385 -0.85 2.25 -31.74
N PRO A 386 -1.45 3.21 -31.00
CA PRO A 386 -2.90 3.26 -30.87
C PRO A 386 -3.50 3.68 -32.21
N LEU A 387 -4.48 2.91 -32.68
CA LEU A 387 -5.27 3.14 -33.88
C LEU A 387 -6.69 3.62 -33.49
N PRO A 388 -7.43 4.28 -34.40
CA PRO A 388 -8.82 4.64 -34.15
C PRO A 388 -9.70 3.43 -33.79
N GLY A 389 -10.71 3.63 -32.94
CA GLY A 389 -11.68 2.58 -32.56
C GLY A 389 -11.21 1.63 -31.44
N ASP A 390 -10.41 2.12 -30.49
CA ASP A 390 -9.86 1.36 -29.37
C ASP A 390 -9.04 0.13 -29.80
N VAL A 391 -8.35 0.25 -30.93
CA VAL A 391 -7.45 -0.77 -31.47
C VAL A 391 -6.01 -0.36 -31.19
N THR A 392 -5.16 -1.29 -30.81
CA THR A 392 -3.72 -1.09 -30.63
C THR A 392 -2.94 -2.08 -31.50
N LEU A 393 -2.03 -1.57 -32.30
CA LEU A 393 -1.10 -2.37 -33.10
C LEU A 393 0.25 -2.41 -32.39
N THR A 394 0.75 -3.59 -32.08
CA THR A 394 2.10 -3.80 -31.53
C THR A 394 2.89 -4.64 -32.52
N SER A 395 4.04 -4.16 -33.00
CA SER A 395 4.90 -4.94 -33.90
C SER A 395 6.35 -4.86 -33.44
N GLY A 396 7.05 -5.99 -33.48
CA GLY A 396 8.44 -6.12 -33.05
C GLY A 396 9.23 -6.99 -34.00
N VAL A 397 10.49 -6.63 -34.17
CA VAL A 397 11.49 -7.39 -34.91
C VAL A 397 12.67 -7.70 -33.99
N ALA A 398 13.21 -8.90 -34.08
CA ALA A 398 14.38 -9.30 -33.34
C ALA A 398 15.33 -10.10 -34.24
N THR A 399 16.63 -9.84 -34.13
CA THR A 399 17.69 -10.62 -34.75
C THR A 399 18.54 -11.24 -33.67
N VAL A 400 18.68 -12.57 -33.69
CA VAL A 400 19.58 -13.29 -32.77
C VAL A 400 20.20 -14.47 -33.51
N GLY A 401 21.52 -14.69 -33.34
CA GLY A 401 22.23 -15.78 -34.04
C GLY A 401 22.15 -15.70 -35.57
N GLY A 402 22.03 -14.48 -36.12
CA GLY A 402 21.86 -14.26 -37.57
C GLY A 402 20.48 -14.63 -38.12
N LYS A 403 19.51 -14.95 -37.26
CA LYS A 403 18.12 -15.22 -37.63
C LYS A 403 17.24 -14.03 -37.28
N LEU A 404 16.29 -13.72 -38.16
CA LEU A 404 15.37 -12.59 -38.04
C LEU A 404 13.97 -13.11 -37.73
N TYR A 405 13.35 -12.50 -36.73
CA TYR A 405 12.03 -12.82 -36.22
C TYR A 405 11.16 -11.57 -36.22
N ASN A 406 9.87 -11.73 -36.50
CA ASN A 406 8.86 -10.70 -36.39
C ASN A 406 7.65 -11.23 -35.61
N GLU A 407 7.13 -10.42 -34.69
CA GLU A 407 5.83 -10.63 -34.05
C GLU A 407 4.99 -9.37 -34.26
N THR A 408 3.78 -9.53 -34.76
CA THR A 408 2.82 -8.43 -34.91
C THR A 408 1.50 -8.82 -34.25
N ALA A 409 1.02 -7.98 -33.35
CA ALA A 409 -0.18 -8.16 -32.56
C ALA A 409 -1.16 -7.00 -32.77
N LEU A 410 -2.44 -7.34 -32.80
CA LEU A 410 -3.56 -6.42 -32.77
C LEU A 410 -4.39 -6.70 -31.53
N GLU A 411 -4.67 -5.66 -30.75
CA GLU A 411 -5.50 -5.72 -29.55
C GLU A 411 -6.65 -4.73 -29.70
N TRP A 412 -7.84 -5.13 -29.29
CA TRP A 412 -9.04 -4.31 -29.31
C TRP A 412 -9.79 -4.50 -28.01
N ARG A 413 -10.25 -3.42 -27.39
CA ARG A 413 -11.07 -3.49 -26.18
C ARG A 413 -12.06 -2.35 -26.17
N HIS A 414 -13.33 -2.70 -26.01
CA HIS A 414 -14.40 -1.72 -25.96
C HIS A 414 -15.34 -2.03 -24.79
N ALA A 415 -15.71 -0.98 -24.06
CA ALA A 415 -16.67 -1.06 -22.97
C ALA A 415 -18.06 -0.73 -23.54
N PHE A 416 -18.93 -1.73 -23.58
CA PHE A 416 -20.34 -1.59 -23.91
C PHE A 416 -21.15 -1.36 -22.63
N PRO A 417 -22.41 -0.87 -22.72
CA PRO A 417 -23.32 -0.81 -21.57
C PRO A 417 -23.56 -2.19 -20.93
N LEU A 418 -23.48 -3.23 -21.75
CA LEU A 418 -23.52 -4.65 -21.36
C LEU A 418 -22.10 -5.19 -21.11
N GLY A 419 -21.22 -4.39 -20.51
CA GLY A 419 -19.84 -4.71 -20.11
C GLY A 419 -18.78 -4.80 -21.21
N VAL A 420 -17.64 -5.42 -20.89
CA VAL A 420 -16.37 -5.17 -21.61
C VAL A 420 -16.00 -6.33 -22.51
N LEU A 421 -15.85 -6.07 -23.80
CA LEU A 421 -15.33 -7.02 -24.78
C LEU A 421 -13.87 -6.67 -25.09
N SER A 422 -12.99 -7.66 -25.04
CA SER A 422 -11.62 -7.55 -25.50
C SER A 422 -11.30 -8.69 -26.47
N ALA A 423 -10.71 -8.34 -27.60
CA ALA A 423 -10.21 -9.28 -28.58
C ALA A 423 -8.75 -8.95 -28.90
N GLY A 424 -7.95 -9.95 -29.23
CA GLY A 424 -6.61 -9.71 -29.73
C GLY A 424 -6.04 -10.94 -30.40
N GLY A 425 -4.99 -10.72 -31.18
CA GLY A 425 -4.24 -11.80 -31.77
C GLY A 425 -2.87 -11.33 -32.23
N ALA A 426 -1.90 -12.23 -32.14
CA ALA A 426 -0.55 -12.02 -32.64
C ALA A 426 -0.20 -13.05 -33.70
N VAL A 427 0.65 -12.66 -34.64
CA VAL A 427 1.26 -13.53 -35.65
C VAL A 427 2.77 -13.39 -35.51
N PHE A 428 3.45 -14.54 -35.51
CA PHE A 428 4.89 -14.65 -35.41
C PHE A 428 5.46 -15.40 -36.61
N VAL A 429 6.57 -14.89 -37.14
CA VAL A 429 7.28 -15.46 -38.28
C VAL A 429 8.78 -15.26 -38.12
N GLY A 430 9.55 -16.32 -38.37
CA GLY A 430 11.01 -16.33 -38.38
C GLY A 430 11.58 -16.80 -39.70
N ASN A 431 12.74 -16.26 -40.10
CA ASN A 431 13.45 -16.69 -41.30
C ASN A 431 14.13 -18.07 -41.16
N ASP A 432 14.11 -18.66 -39.96
CA ASP A 432 14.49 -20.05 -39.68
C ASP A 432 13.33 -21.04 -39.90
N GLY A 433 12.16 -20.56 -40.34
CA GLY A 433 10.96 -21.36 -40.55
C GLY A 433 10.04 -21.44 -39.33
N ALA A 434 10.38 -20.77 -38.22
CA ALA A 434 9.51 -20.67 -37.07
C ALA A 434 8.26 -19.82 -37.38
N ARG A 435 7.11 -20.25 -36.88
CA ARG A 435 5.83 -19.55 -37.06
C ARG A 435 4.91 -19.78 -35.87
N GLY A 436 4.06 -18.82 -35.56
CA GLY A 436 3.11 -18.94 -34.47
C GLY A 436 1.99 -17.94 -34.57
N ASN A 437 0.93 -18.18 -33.82
CA ASN A 437 -0.15 -17.21 -33.66
C ASN A 437 -0.85 -17.36 -32.30
N THR A 438 -1.30 -16.23 -31.76
CA THR A 438 -2.20 -16.18 -30.61
C THR A 438 -3.54 -15.60 -31.04
N GLN A 439 -4.61 -16.05 -30.40
CA GLN A 439 -5.94 -15.50 -30.54
C GLN A 439 -6.58 -15.49 -29.16
N GLN A 440 -7.10 -14.34 -28.74
CA GLN A 440 -7.78 -14.17 -27.47
C GLN A 440 -9.05 -13.37 -27.67
N ILE A 441 -10.15 -13.85 -27.10
CA ILE A 441 -11.41 -13.10 -27.05
C ILE A 441 -11.98 -13.33 -25.65
N SER A 442 -12.35 -12.26 -24.97
CA SER A 442 -13.00 -12.33 -23.67
C SER A 442 -14.03 -11.25 -23.50
N PHE A 443 -15.09 -11.58 -22.80
CA PHE A 443 -16.20 -10.69 -22.48
C PHE A 443 -16.52 -10.80 -20.99
N ALA A 444 -16.79 -9.68 -20.34
CA ALA A 444 -17.13 -9.64 -18.93
C ALA A 444 -18.31 -8.69 -18.68
N ASP A 445 -19.47 -9.27 -18.36
CA ASP A 445 -20.67 -8.54 -17.89
C ASP A 445 -21.69 -9.45 -17.18
N GLY A 446 -21.43 -9.81 -15.92
CA GLY A 446 -22.25 -10.81 -15.21
C GLY A 446 -22.06 -12.24 -15.76
N VAL A 447 -22.29 -12.44 -17.06
CA VAL A 447 -21.76 -13.55 -17.86
C VAL A 447 -20.32 -13.20 -18.27
N SER A 448 -19.36 -14.02 -17.86
CA SER A 448 -17.98 -13.89 -18.29
C SER A 448 -17.57 -15.10 -19.12
N TRP A 449 -17.06 -14.87 -20.31
CA TRP A 449 -16.47 -15.93 -21.12
C TRP A 449 -15.14 -15.50 -21.69
N SER A 450 -14.22 -16.44 -21.84
CA SER A 450 -12.93 -16.23 -22.46
C SER A 450 -12.53 -17.43 -23.30
N VAL A 451 -11.95 -17.16 -24.47
CA VAL A 451 -11.38 -18.15 -25.36
C VAL A 451 -9.98 -17.69 -25.71
N TYR A 452 -9.00 -18.55 -25.45
CA TYR A 452 -7.61 -18.31 -25.74
C TYR A 452 -7.03 -19.47 -26.52
N ARG A 453 -6.41 -19.18 -27.67
CA ARG A 453 -5.68 -20.13 -28.50
C ARG A 453 -4.25 -19.66 -28.67
N TYR A 454 -3.31 -20.57 -28.47
CA TYR A 454 -1.88 -20.35 -28.70
C TYR A 454 -1.35 -21.49 -29.55
N GLN A 455 -0.71 -21.15 -30.65
CA GLN A 455 -0.06 -22.10 -31.53
C GLN A 455 1.35 -21.60 -31.81
N MET A 456 2.33 -22.45 -31.51
CA MET A 456 3.73 -22.16 -31.80
C MET A 456 4.36 -23.34 -32.53
N ARG A 457 5.12 -23.04 -33.56
CA ARG A 457 5.94 -23.99 -34.30
C ARG A 457 7.33 -23.41 -34.43
N GLY A 458 8.27 -23.88 -33.62
CA GLY A 458 9.69 -23.59 -33.79
C GLY A 458 10.24 -24.14 -35.11
N ALA A 459 11.45 -23.71 -35.46
CA ALA A 459 12.17 -24.19 -36.65
C ALA A 459 12.39 -25.72 -36.63
N SER A 460 12.57 -26.28 -35.43
CA SER A 460 12.73 -27.72 -35.21
C SER A 460 11.45 -28.52 -35.52
N CYS A 461 10.26 -27.90 -35.62
CA CYS A 461 9.01 -28.62 -35.91
C CYS A 461 8.97 -29.22 -37.32
N ASN A 462 9.78 -28.72 -38.25
CA ASN A 462 9.82 -29.16 -39.66
C ASN A 462 11.20 -29.69 -40.11
N GLY A 463 12.24 -29.72 -39.26
CA GLY A 463 13.61 -30.15 -39.63
C GLY A 463 14.55 -30.43 -38.44
N PRO A 464 15.84 -30.77 -38.66
CA PRO A 464 16.82 -31.09 -37.61
C PRO A 464 17.51 -29.86 -36.96
N SER A 465 16.92 -28.67 -37.02
CA SER A 465 17.61 -27.43 -36.63
C SER A 465 17.71 -27.21 -35.12
N VAL A 466 18.90 -26.84 -34.65
CA VAL A 466 19.20 -26.35 -33.29
C VAL A 466 19.06 -24.82 -33.29
N SER A 467 17.83 -24.32 -33.13
CA SER A 467 17.60 -22.87 -32.98
C SER A 467 17.94 -22.45 -31.54
N TYR A 468 18.50 -21.25 -31.38
CA TYR A 468 18.90 -20.64 -30.09
C TYR A 468 17.78 -20.67 -29.04
N ARG A 469 16.54 -20.53 -29.48
CA ARG A 469 15.35 -20.67 -28.64
C ARG A 469 14.39 -21.59 -29.37
N ASP A 470 14.55 -22.91 -29.20
CA ASP A 470 13.53 -23.84 -29.64
C ASP A 470 12.27 -23.61 -28.79
N VAL A 471 11.34 -22.82 -29.34
CA VAL A 471 10.07 -22.47 -28.69
C VAL A 471 9.10 -23.67 -28.69
N GLY A 472 9.55 -24.84 -29.15
CA GLY A 472 8.82 -26.09 -29.18
C GLY A 472 7.62 -26.06 -30.13
N CYS A 473 6.90 -27.19 -30.14
CA CYS A 473 5.75 -27.41 -31.00
C CYS A 473 4.51 -27.61 -30.12
N TYR A 474 3.78 -26.52 -29.85
CA TYR A 474 2.66 -26.51 -28.93
C TYR A 474 1.39 -25.98 -29.58
N ASP A 475 0.27 -26.62 -29.28
CA ASP A 475 -1.07 -26.06 -29.47
C ASP A 475 -1.79 -26.07 -28.12
N THR A 476 -2.24 -24.90 -27.66
CA THR A 476 -3.11 -24.79 -26.50
C THR A 476 -4.38 -24.04 -26.86
N LEU A 477 -5.50 -24.51 -26.33
CA LEU A 477 -6.79 -23.86 -26.42
C LEU A 477 -7.46 -23.97 -25.06
N ASN A 478 -7.77 -22.83 -24.45
CA ASN A 478 -8.52 -22.73 -23.21
C ASN A 478 -9.78 -21.92 -23.47
N ALA A 479 -10.94 -22.47 -23.13
CA ALA A 479 -12.21 -21.77 -23.21
C ALA A 479 -12.92 -21.89 -21.86
N THR A 480 -13.35 -20.79 -21.29
CA THR A 480 -14.17 -20.77 -20.07
C THR A 480 -15.38 -19.89 -20.26
N VAL A 481 -16.50 -20.31 -19.68
CA VAL A 481 -17.75 -19.58 -19.66
C VAL A 481 -18.30 -19.72 -18.25
N SER A 482 -18.61 -18.60 -17.59
CA SER A 482 -19.31 -18.60 -16.31
C SER A 482 -20.42 -17.57 -16.31
N PHE A 483 -21.56 -17.94 -15.76
CA PHE A 483 -22.72 -17.07 -15.68
C PHE A 483 -23.58 -17.39 -14.45
N PRO A 484 -24.19 -16.37 -13.84
CA PRO A 484 -25.15 -16.57 -12.77
C PRO A 484 -26.47 -17.13 -13.31
N ILE A 485 -27.04 -18.11 -12.63
CA ILE A 485 -28.39 -18.66 -12.84
C ILE A 485 -29.16 -18.48 -11.53
N GLY A 486 -29.80 -17.32 -11.37
CA GLY A 486 -30.44 -16.93 -10.11
C GLY A 486 -29.43 -16.88 -8.97
N SER A 487 -29.63 -17.67 -7.92
CA SER A 487 -28.67 -17.79 -6.80
C SER A 487 -27.55 -18.80 -7.02
N TRP A 488 -27.47 -19.42 -8.20
CA TRP A 488 -26.42 -20.36 -8.57
C TRP A 488 -25.43 -19.69 -9.52
N SER A 489 -24.20 -20.16 -9.54
CA SER A 489 -23.20 -19.82 -10.55
C SER A 489 -22.89 -21.09 -11.35
N ALA A 490 -23.01 -21.00 -12.66
CA ALA A 490 -22.63 -22.06 -13.59
C ALA A 490 -21.28 -21.73 -14.22
N MET A 491 -20.47 -22.76 -14.43
CA MET A 491 -19.17 -22.64 -15.09
C MET A 491 -18.92 -23.84 -16.01
N LEU A 492 -18.52 -23.56 -17.23
CA LEU A 492 -18.06 -24.52 -18.23
C LEU A 492 -16.62 -24.18 -18.62
N GLY A 493 -15.71 -25.12 -18.46
CA GLY A 493 -14.30 -24.98 -18.84
C GLY A 493 -13.88 -26.08 -19.79
N TYR A 494 -13.16 -25.72 -20.85
CA TYR A 494 -12.53 -26.63 -21.80
C TYR A 494 -11.06 -26.28 -21.96
N THR A 495 -10.19 -27.27 -21.86
CA THR A 495 -8.76 -27.14 -22.12
C THR A 495 -8.32 -28.21 -23.11
N TYR A 496 -7.50 -27.80 -24.06
CA TYR A 496 -6.84 -28.66 -25.04
C TYR A 496 -5.37 -28.28 -25.06
N ASN A 497 -4.50 -29.26 -24.92
CA ASN A 497 -3.06 -29.07 -25.05
C ASN A 497 -2.50 -30.19 -25.92
N LYS A 498 -1.70 -29.82 -26.91
CA LYS A 498 -0.97 -30.75 -27.77
C LYS A 498 0.48 -30.32 -27.80
N SER A 499 1.36 -31.18 -27.33
CA SER A 499 2.80 -31.07 -27.56
C SER A 499 3.22 -32.12 -28.57
N VAL A 500 3.82 -31.71 -29.68
CA VAL A 500 4.34 -32.65 -30.68
C VAL A 500 5.55 -33.37 -30.09
N GLY A 501 5.50 -34.70 -30.07
CA GLY A 501 6.61 -35.52 -29.59
C GLY A 501 7.74 -35.55 -30.63
N ARG A 502 8.98 -35.37 -30.19
CA ARG A 502 10.15 -35.78 -30.97
C ARG A 502 11.18 -36.47 -30.07
N SER A 503 11.82 -37.49 -30.65
CA SER A 503 13.05 -38.07 -30.16
C SER A 503 14.19 -37.08 -30.36
N GLN A 504 14.86 -36.72 -29.27
CA GLN A 504 16.22 -36.23 -29.34
C GLN A 504 17.03 -37.09 -28.35
N ASN A 505 17.96 -37.87 -28.87
CA ASN A 505 19.05 -38.50 -28.11
C ASN A 505 20.01 -37.42 -27.57
N TRP A 506 19.49 -36.44 -26.84
CA TRP A 506 20.31 -35.64 -25.94
C TRP A 506 20.32 -36.43 -24.64
N MET A 507 21.48 -37.00 -24.32
CA MET A 507 21.80 -37.32 -22.95
C MET A 507 21.61 -36.01 -22.19
N VAL A 508 20.46 -35.87 -21.53
CA VAL A 508 20.29 -34.86 -20.49
C VAL A 508 21.39 -35.20 -19.50
N ASP A 509 22.32 -34.27 -19.29
CA ASP A 509 23.32 -34.40 -18.25
C ASP A 509 22.58 -34.84 -16.99
N GLU A 510 22.76 -36.10 -16.57
CA GLU A 510 21.94 -36.77 -15.55
C GLU A 510 21.99 -36.02 -14.20
N ALA A 511 22.91 -35.06 -14.08
CA ALA A 511 23.10 -34.18 -12.96
C ALA A 511 21.92 -33.20 -12.69
N ASP A 512 21.13 -32.79 -13.69
CA ASP A 512 20.15 -31.70 -13.46
C ASP A 512 18.74 -32.18 -13.07
N ARG A 513 18.31 -33.41 -13.40
CA ARG A 513 16.92 -33.88 -13.16
C ARG A 513 16.75 -35.40 -13.03
N PRO A 514 17.00 -36.01 -11.85
CA PRO A 514 16.91 -37.46 -11.67
C PRO A 514 15.48 -38.06 -11.65
N TRP A 515 14.39 -37.27 -11.68
CA TRP A 515 13.01 -37.79 -11.82
C TRP A 515 12.42 -37.61 -13.22
N SER A 516 13.06 -36.83 -14.09
CA SER A 516 12.71 -36.92 -15.50
C SER A 516 13.35 -38.18 -16.03
N ARG A 517 12.61 -39.30 -15.99
CA ARG A 517 12.86 -40.33 -17.00
C ARG A 517 12.86 -39.58 -18.34
N PRO A 518 13.89 -39.68 -19.19
CA PRO A 518 13.80 -39.17 -20.54
C PRO A 518 12.56 -39.82 -21.13
N VAL A 519 11.49 -39.03 -21.27
CA VAL A 519 10.34 -39.50 -21.99
C VAL A 519 10.75 -39.37 -23.44
N SER A 520 11.28 -40.46 -23.98
CA SER A 520 11.32 -40.68 -25.42
C SER A 520 9.88 -40.80 -25.90
N ALA A 521 9.18 -39.67 -26.03
CA ALA A 521 7.86 -39.63 -26.64
C ALA A 521 8.06 -39.48 -28.15
N GLN A 522 7.95 -40.60 -28.87
CA GLN A 522 7.85 -40.61 -30.33
C GLN A 522 6.53 -40.01 -30.83
N ASP A 523 5.49 -40.00 -29.98
CA ASP A 523 4.13 -39.60 -30.37
C ASP A 523 3.70 -38.25 -29.78
N ASP A 524 2.79 -37.60 -30.51
CA ASP A 524 2.08 -36.40 -30.07
C ASP A 524 1.35 -36.63 -28.74
N ARG A 525 1.69 -35.85 -27.72
CA ARG A 525 0.98 -35.86 -26.44
C ARG A 525 -0.17 -34.86 -26.50
N VAL A 526 -1.39 -35.37 -26.57
CA VAL A 526 -2.62 -34.59 -26.56
C VAL A 526 -3.34 -34.79 -25.23
N SER A 527 -3.68 -33.71 -24.54
CA SER A 527 -4.59 -33.71 -23.38
C SER A 527 -5.80 -32.81 -23.65
N ARG A 528 -6.97 -33.27 -23.21
CA ARG A 528 -8.25 -32.57 -23.34
C ARG A 528 -9.00 -32.71 -22.03
N ALA A 529 -9.41 -31.61 -21.42
CA ALA A 529 -10.29 -31.63 -20.26
C ALA A 529 -11.52 -30.76 -20.51
N LEU A 530 -12.69 -31.27 -20.16
CA LEU A 530 -13.96 -30.55 -20.14
C LEU A 530 -14.51 -30.65 -18.71
N GLN A 531 -14.96 -29.54 -18.14
CA GLN A 531 -15.59 -29.51 -16.82
C GLN A 531 -16.80 -28.60 -16.81
N LEU A 532 -17.91 -29.11 -16.29
CA LEU A 532 -19.10 -28.36 -15.96
C LEU A 532 -19.24 -28.32 -14.44
N ALA A 533 -19.50 -27.15 -13.87
CA ALA A 533 -19.67 -26.95 -12.44
C ALA A 533 -20.83 -26.00 -12.18
N LEU A 534 -21.62 -26.31 -11.15
CA LEU A 534 -22.65 -25.48 -10.57
C LEU A 534 -22.28 -25.25 -9.12
N SER A 535 -22.27 -24.01 -8.67
CA SER A 535 -22.03 -23.71 -7.27
C SER A 535 -23.01 -22.68 -6.71
N ARG A 536 -23.36 -22.83 -5.44
CA ARG A 536 -24.28 -21.93 -4.73
C ARG A 536 -23.79 -21.72 -3.32
N SER A 537 -23.59 -20.47 -2.95
CA SER A 537 -23.33 -20.06 -1.58
C SER A 537 -24.64 -19.59 -0.94
N VAL A 538 -24.91 -20.08 0.27
CA VAL A 538 -26.05 -19.65 1.10
C VAL A 538 -25.51 -19.29 2.47
N THR A 539 -25.80 -18.09 2.92
CA THR A 539 -25.43 -17.65 4.27
C THR A 539 -26.63 -17.81 5.21
N TRP A 540 -26.45 -18.59 6.28
CA TRP A 540 -27.42 -18.77 7.35
C TRP A 540 -26.81 -18.35 8.68
N ARG A 541 -27.30 -17.23 9.23
CA ARG A 541 -26.74 -16.57 10.42
C ARG A 541 -25.25 -16.24 10.23
N LYS A 542 -24.35 -16.98 10.90
CA LYS A 542 -22.88 -16.80 10.83
C LYS A 542 -22.19 -17.87 9.98
N ILE A 543 -22.94 -18.82 9.41
CA ILE A 543 -22.44 -19.96 8.64
C ILE A 543 -22.72 -19.70 7.16
N ASN A 544 -21.68 -19.80 6.32
CA ASN A 544 -21.79 -19.79 4.87
C ASN A 544 -21.64 -21.23 4.36
N ALA A 545 -22.68 -21.74 3.70
CA ALA A 545 -22.69 -23.05 3.07
C ALA A 545 -22.48 -22.89 1.57
N ASN A 546 -21.37 -23.41 1.05
CA ASN A 546 -21.09 -23.48 -0.37
C ASN A 546 -21.34 -24.90 -0.89
N LEU A 547 -22.34 -25.05 -1.74
CA LEU A 547 -22.67 -26.27 -2.44
C LEU A 547 -22.01 -26.24 -3.82
N ARG A 548 -21.40 -27.35 -4.23
CA ARG A 548 -20.82 -27.54 -5.57
C ARG A 548 -21.26 -28.87 -6.16
N VAL A 549 -21.62 -28.86 -7.43
CA VAL A 549 -21.99 -30.04 -8.20
C VAL A 549 -21.35 -29.91 -9.57
N GLY A 550 -20.66 -30.92 -10.06
CA GLY A 550 -20.05 -30.84 -11.37
C GLY A 550 -19.76 -32.18 -12.01
N ALA A 551 -19.44 -32.12 -13.29
CA ALA A 551 -19.00 -33.25 -14.09
C ALA A 551 -17.73 -32.86 -14.84
N TYR A 552 -16.84 -33.83 -15.04
CA TYR A 552 -15.60 -33.64 -15.79
C TYR A 552 -15.35 -34.81 -16.73
N ALA A 553 -14.67 -34.52 -17.83
CA ALA A 553 -14.19 -35.47 -18.82
C ALA A 553 -12.76 -35.11 -19.16
N ASN A 554 -11.82 -36.02 -18.90
CA ASN A 554 -10.41 -35.84 -19.17
C ASN A 554 -9.89 -36.95 -20.10
N ARG A 555 -9.15 -36.57 -21.13
CA ARG A 555 -8.57 -37.48 -22.11
C ARG A 555 -7.14 -37.07 -22.37
N SER A 556 -6.17 -37.89 -21.98
CA SER A 556 -4.75 -37.68 -22.26
C SER A 556 -4.15 -38.85 -23.02
N ALA A 557 -3.29 -38.55 -23.99
CA ALA A 557 -2.53 -39.56 -24.73
C ALA A 557 -1.70 -40.42 -23.76
N GLY A 558 -1.89 -41.74 -23.81
CA GLY A 558 -1.24 -42.70 -22.91
C GLY A 558 -1.96 -42.97 -21.57
N ALA A 559 -3.12 -42.34 -21.31
CA ALA A 559 -3.98 -42.68 -20.17
C ALA A 559 -5.41 -43.01 -20.63
N ASN A 560 -6.17 -43.70 -19.79
CA ASN A 560 -7.58 -43.98 -20.06
C ASN A 560 -8.41 -42.69 -20.03
N ASN A 561 -9.48 -42.64 -20.82
CA ASN A 561 -10.43 -41.54 -20.73
C ASN A 561 -11.12 -41.60 -19.37
N GLU A 562 -11.00 -40.53 -18.59
CA GLU A 562 -11.63 -40.40 -17.29
C GLU A 562 -12.87 -39.52 -17.40
N TYR A 563 -14.01 -40.06 -17.00
CA TYR A 563 -15.26 -39.34 -16.90
C TYR A 563 -15.77 -39.50 -15.49
N GLY A 564 -16.24 -38.41 -14.88
CA GLY A 564 -16.75 -38.48 -13.53
C GLY A 564 -17.57 -37.26 -13.13
N GLY A 565 -18.24 -37.41 -12.00
CA GLY A 565 -19.00 -36.36 -11.32
C GLY A 565 -18.45 -36.09 -9.95
N TYR A 566 -18.69 -34.89 -9.42
CA TYR A 566 -18.43 -34.57 -8.02
C TYR A 566 -19.58 -33.76 -7.42
N VAL A 567 -19.85 -34.02 -6.15
CA VAL A 567 -20.78 -33.25 -5.33
C VAL A 567 -20.10 -32.95 -4.03
N GLY A 568 -20.04 -31.67 -3.66
CA GLY A 568 -19.41 -31.24 -2.43
C GLY A 568 -20.17 -30.16 -1.70
N VAL A 569 -20.05 -30.15 -0.39
CA VAL A 569 -20.57 -29.13 0.50
C VAL A 569 -19.42 -28.63 1.35
N THR A 570 -19.22 -27.32 1.41
CA THR A 570 -18.28 -26.67 2.33
C THR A 570 -19.05 -25.72 3.22
N LEU A 571 -18.98 -25.92 4.52
CA LEU A 571 -19.51 -25.02 5.54
C LEU A 571 -18.37 -24.18 6.09
N SER A 572 -18.51 -22.87 6.11
CA SER A 572 -17.56 -21.97 6.76
C SER A 572 -18.24 -21.03 7.74
N MET A 573 -17.51 -20.64 8.79
CA MET A 573 -18.00 -19.73 9.82
C MET A 573 -16.88 -18.77 10.21
N ALA A 574 -17.16 -17.48 10.09
CA ALA A 574 -16.29 -16.41 10.57
C ALA A 574 -16.76 -15.93 11.95
N GLN A 575 -15.85 -15.89 12.90
CA GLN A 575 -16.05 -15.41 14.26
C GLN A 575 -15.15 -14.18 14.47
N PRO A 576 -15.66 -12.97 14.21
CA PRO A 576 -14.88 -11.74 14.41
C PRO A 576 -14.50 -11.59 15.89
N ALA A 577 -13.34 -10.99 16.15
CA ALA A 577 -12.92 -10.68 17.51
C ALA A 577 -13.87 -9.64 18.12
N THR A 578 -14.39 -9.91 19.32
CA THR A 578 -15.30 -9.00 20.04
C THR A 578 -14.56 -7.93 20.84
N GLN A 579 -13.25 -8.09 21.06
CA GLN A 579 -12.39 -7.18 21.79
C GLN A 579 -11.02 -7.04 21.09
N PRO A 580 -10.36 -5.87 21.17
CA PRO A 580 -8.99 -5.68 20.70
C PRO A 580 -8.04 -6.70 21.33
N GLY A 581 -7.16 -7.30 20.52
CA GLY A 581 -6.17 -8.29 20.99
C GLY A 581 -6.66 -9.74 21.10
N ARG A 582 -7.97 -10.02 20.97
CA ARG A 582 -8.47 -11.40 20.82
C ARG A 582 -8.37 -11.88 19.38
N ALA A 583 -8.23 -13.19 19.20
CA ALA A 583 -8.17 -13.79 17.89
C ALA A 583 -9.56 -13.75 17.22
N SER A 584 -9.64 -13.36 15.95
CA SER A 584 -10.77 -13.78 15.14
C SER A 584 -10.53 -15.20 14.63
N ALA A 585 -11.58 -15.99 14.52
CA ALA A 585 -11.48 -17.38 14.08
C ALA A 585 -12.27 -17.60 12.81
N TYR A 586 -11.70 -18.36 11.88
CA TYR A 586 -12.38 -18.84 10.69
C TYR A 586 -12.30 -20.37 10.68
N THR A 587 -13.45 -21.02 10.68
CA THR A 587 -13.54 -22.49 10.61
C THR A 587 -14.22 -22.86 9.30
N ALA A 588 -13.65 -23.79 8.54
CA ALA A 588 -14.26 -24.35 7.35
C ALA A 588 -14.21 -25.89 7.42
N ALA A 589 -15.33 -26.55 7.12
CA ALA A 589 -15.41 -28.00 7.00
C ALA A 589 -16.07 -28.32 5.67
N GLY A 590 -15.47 -29.19 4.87
CA GLY A 590 -16.00 -29.56 3.57
C GLY A 590 -15.88 -31.03 3.29
N VAL A 591 -16.88 -31.58 2.61
CA VAL A 591 -16.88 -32.95 2.09
C VAL A 591 -17.20 -32.88 0.61
N ASP A 592 -16.42 -33.59 -0.22
CA ASP A 592 -16.60 -33.68 -1.67
C ASP A 592 -16.53 -35.15 -2.09
N VAL A 593 -17.64 -35.67 -2.61
CA VAL A 593 -17.73 -37.04 -3.13
C VAL A 593 -17.54 -36.98 -4.63
N ARG A 594 -16.53 -37.68 -5.12
CA ARG A 594 -16.18 -37.77 -6.54
C ARG A 594 -16.34 -39.20 -7.02
N THR A 595 -17.07 -39.38 -8.10
CA THR A 595 -17.30 -40.69 -8.72
C THR A 595 -16.75 -40.66 -10.14
N ASP A 596 -15.95 -41.66 -10.49
CA ASP A 596 -15.51 -41.93 -11.85
C ASP A 596 -15.99 -43.33 -12.28
N ARG A 597 -15.65 -43.75 -13.51
CA ARG A 597 -16.10 -45.04 -14.07
C ARG A 597 -15.68 -46.26 -13.24
N SER A 598 -14.60 -46.14 -12.45
CA SER A 598 -13.96 -47.26 -11.75
C SER A 598 -13.98 -47.14 -10.23
N ASN A 599 -14.11 -45.93 -9.68
CA ASN A 599 -13.97 -45.69 -8.26
C ASN A 599 -14.85 -44.53 -7.77
N THR A 600 -15.25 -44.60 -6.50
CA THR A 600 -15.88 -43.47 -5.80
C THR A 600 -15.00 -43.10 -4.63
N THR A 601 -14.61 -41.84 -4.58
CA THR A 601 -13.66 -41.30 -3.63
C THR A 601 -14.29 -40.15 -2.87
N THR A 602 -14.13 -40.16 -1.54
CA THR A 602 -14.68 -39.12 -0.66
C THR A 602 -13.54 -38.29 -0.11
N ASN A 603 -13.57 -37.00 -0.39
CA ASN A 603 -12.62 -36.03 0.13
C ASN A 603 -13.25 -35.32 1.32
N TYR A 604 -12.49 -35.16 2.39
CA TYR A 604 -12.93 -34.42 3.56
C TYR A 604 -11.84 -33.42 3.94
N THR A 605 -12.25 -32.20 4.28
CA THR A 605 -11.36 -31.11 4.68
C THR A 605 -11.92 -30.45 5.94
N LEU A 606 -11.06 -30.15 6.89
CA LEU A 606 -11.38 -29.42 8.11
C LEU A 606 -10.25 -28.44 8.39
N ASP A 607 -10.55 -27.15 8.28
CA ASP A 607 -9.62 -26.06 8.48
C ASP A 607 -10.11 -25.16 9.61
N ARG A 608 -9.19 -24.75 10.49
CA ARG A 608 -9.44 -23.74 11.51
C ARG A 608 -8.28 -22.79 11.58
N ASN A 609 -8.59 -21.52 11.38
CA ASN A 609 -7.64 -20.43 11.38
C ASN A 609 -7.96 -19.46 12.52
N TRP A 610 -6.94 -19.03 13.25
CA TRP A 610 -7.00 -17.95 14.21
C TRP A 610 -6.09 -16.83 13.75
N ASN A 611 -6.62 -15.62 13.66
CA ASN A 611 -5.84 -14.44 13.33
C ASN A 611 -5.94 -13.40 14.45
N TRP A 612 -4.83 -12.71 14.72
CA TRP A 612 -4.75 -11.62 15.67
C TRP A 612 -4.42 -10.34 14.91
N HIS A 613 -5.28 -9.35 15.10
CA HIS A 613 -5.14 -8.03 14.51
C HIS A 613 -4.76 -7.03 15.60
N GLY A 614 -3.65 -6.32 15.38
CA GLY A 614 -3.10 -5.27 16.22
C GLY A 614 -1.86 -4.68 15.54
N ASP A 615 -0.84 -4.32 16.31
CA ASP A 615 0.43 -3.77 15.79
C ASP A 615 1.18 -4.73 14.85
N THR A 616 0.94 -6.03 15.00
CA THR A 616 1.44 -7.08 14.09
C THR A 616 0.28 -7.97 13.67
N TYR A 617 0.38 -8.55 12.47
CA TYR A 617 -0.53 -9.61 12.05
C TYR A 617 0.03 -10.94 12.49
N ARG A 618 -0.78 -11.77 13.15
CA ARG A 618 -0.39 -13.14 13.48
C ARG A 618 -1.51 -14.06 13.06
N GLU A 619 -1.16 -15.20 12.52
CA GLU A 619 -2.11 -16.18 12.04
C GLU A 619 -1.59 -17.57 12.35
N VAL A 620 -2.49 -18.44 12.81
CA VAL A 620 -2.23 -19.87 12.99
C VAL A 620 -3.39 -20.62 12.35
N ALA A 621 -3.09 -21.45 11.36
CA ALA A 621 -4.05 -22.30 10.68
C ALA A 621 -3.72 -23.77 10.92
N LEU A 622 -4.74 -24.53 11.31
CA LEU A 622 -4.72 -25.98 11.39
C LEU A 622 -5.61 -26.51 10.27
N GLY A 623 -5.10 -27.46 9.47
CA GLY A 623 -5.84 -28.07 8.38
C GLY A 623 -5.68 -29.58 8.41
N VAL A 624 -6.78 -30.30 8.27
CA VAL A 624 -6.80 -31.75 8.06
C VAL A 624 -7.56 -32.02 6.77
N SER A 625 -6.92 -32.67 5.81
CA SER A 625 -7.53 -33.06 4.54
C SER A 625 -7.28 -34.54 4.27
N GLY A 626 -8.25 -35.24 3.70
CA GLY A 626 -8.08 -36.65 3.32
C GLY A 626 -8.74 -36.94 2.00
N TYR A 627 -8.21 -37.94 1.29
CA TYR A 627 -8.72 -38.43 0.02
C TYR A 627 -9.00 -39.93 0.15
N GLY A 628 -10.29 -40.29 0.18
CA GLY A 628 -10.74 -41.66 0.40
C GLY A 628 -10.24 -42.25 1.73
N THR A 629 -9.96 -43.55 1.72
CA THR A 629 -9.27 -44.25 2.83
C THR A 629 -7.75 -44.27 2.68
N ASP A 630 -7.25 -43.68 1.59
CA ASP A 630 -5.90 -43.97 1.10
C ASP A 630 -4.91 -42.88 1.42
N SER A 631 -5.36 -41.64 1.67
CA SER A 631 -4.47 -40.59 2.15
C SER A 631 -5.12 -39.65 3.16
N LEU A 632 -4.31 -39.21 4.11
CA LEU A 632 -4.66 -38.26 5.17
C LEU A 632 -3.48 -37.29 5.34
N THR A 633 -3.76 -35.99 5.27
CA THR A 633 -2.78 -34.93 5.45
C THR A 633 -3.20 -34.05 6.61
N GLY A 634 -2.34 -33.93 7.61
CA GLY A 634 -2.45 -32.93 8.67
C GLY A 634 -1.45 -31.81 8.42
N SER A 635 -1.87 -30.56 8.58
CA SER A 635 -1.02 -29.39 8.40
C SER A 635 -1.23 -28.35 9.50
N VAL A 636 -0.13 -27.69 9.88
CA VAL A 636 -0.08 -26.55 10.77
C VAL A 636 0.65 -25.45 10.02
N GLN A 637 0.05 -24.27 9.92
CA GLN A 637 0.61 -23.13 9.23
C GLN A 637 0.60 -21.93 10.17
N GLY A 638 1.66 -21.13 10.13
CA GLY A 638 1.80 -19.93 10.93
C GLY A 638 2.28 -18.78 10.06
N ARG A 639 1.70 -17.59 10.23
CA ARG A 639 2.13 -16.38 9.54
C ARG A 639 2.26 -15.24 10.55
N TRP A 640 3.34 -14.47 10.43
CA TRP A 640 3.60 -13.30 11.24
C TRP A 640 4.10 -12.17 10.34
N ASN A 641 3.31 -11.10 10.24
CA ASN A 641 3.73 -9.88 9.57
C ASN A 641 4.11 -8.84 10.62
N GLY A 642 5.37 -8.42 10.59
CA GLY A 642 5.93 -7.42 11.48
C GLY A 642 6.54 -6.25 10.71
N ARG A 643 7.01 -5.24 11.47
CA ARG A 643 7.66 -4.06 10.90
C ARG A 643 9.00 -4.33 10.21
N TYR A 644 9.63 -5.47 10.49
CA TYR A 644 10.96 -5.81 9.98
C TYR A 644 10.95 -6.93 8.93
N GLY A 645 9.77 -7.45 8.59
CA GLY A 645 9.65 -8.59 7.70
C GLY A 645 8.38 -9.38 7.96
N ASP A 646 8.05 -10.19 6.97
CA ASP A 646 6.96 -11.15 7.00
C ASP A 646 7.54 -12.56 7.03
N VAL A 647 7.12 -13.34 8.00
CA VAL A 647 7.45 -14.75 8.16
C VAL A 647 6.21 -15.58 7.90
N ALA A 648 6.29 -16.61 7.08
CA ALA A 648 5.26 -17.65 7.02
C ALA A 648 5.92 -19.04 7.00
N ALA A 649 5.43 -19.94 7.83
CA ALA A 649 5.94 -21.31 7.93
C ALA A 649 4.78 -22.30 7.97
N SER A 650 4.99 -23.48 7.40
CA SER A 650 4.05 -24.59 7.51
C SER A 650 4.76 -25.91 7.71
N VAL A 651 4.13 -26.78 8.48
CA VAL A 651 4.52 -28.18 8.65
C VAL A 651 3.31 -29.01 8.27
N ALA A 652 3.48 -29.95 7.36
CA ALA A 652 2.43 -30.87 6.97
C ALA A 652 2.97 -32.30 6.94
N ASN A 653 2.16 -33.26 7.38
CA ASN A 653 2.47 -34.67 7.24
C ASN A 653 1.33 -35.34 6.48
N SER A 654 1.65 -35.85 5.29
CA SER A 654 0.72 -36.62 4.48
C SER A 654 1.05 -38.11 4.61
N TYR A 655 0.11 -38.88 5.12
CA TYR A 655 0.12 -40.34 5.07
C TYR A 655 -0.55 -40.80 3.77
N SER A 656 0.08 -41.70 3.03
CA SER A 656 -0.53 -42.35 1.87
C SER A 656 -0.23 -43.85 1.86
N ARG A 657 -1.26 -44.66 1.59
CA ARG A 657 -1.17 -46.11 1.45
C ARG A 657 -0.43 -46.51 0.17
N GLU A 658 -0.60 -45.75 -0.92
CA GLU A 658 0.06 -46.00 -2.21
C GLU A 658 1.57 -45.74 -2.15
N SER A 659 1.99 -44.69 -1.45
CA SER A 659 3.42 -44.36 -1.28
C SER A 659 4.06 -45.02 -0.06
N GLY A 660 3.33 -45.91 0.63
CA GLY A 660 3.87 -46.76 1.69
C GLY A 660 4.31 -46.05 2.98
N GLY A 661 3.70 -44.92 3.36
CA GLY A 661 3.96 -44.32 4.67
C GLY A 661 3.75 -42.81 4.81
N ASN A 662 4.29 -42.26 5.90
CA ASN A 662 4.28 -40.84 6.23
C ASN A 662 5.29 -40.06 5.37
N ASN A 663 4.86 -38.93 4.83
CA ASN A 663 5.67 -37.97 4.11
C ASN A 663 5.58 -36.60 4.79
N PRO A 664 6.44 -36.33 5.80
CA PRO A 664 6.50 -35.03 6.42
C PRO A 664 7.14 -34.02 5.47
N SER A 665 6.60 -32.80 5.49
CA SER A 665 7.08 -31.65 4.74
C SER A 665 7.07 -30.41 5.62
N VAL A 666 8.05 -29.56 5.42
CA VAL A 666 8.20 -28.26 6.09
C VAL A 666 8.45 -27.21 5.03
N THR A 667 7.79 -26.06 5.15
CA THR A 667 8.09 -24.89 4.35
C THR A 667 8.23 -23.68 5.26
N ALA A 668 9.13 -22.78 4.92
CA ALA A 668 9.31 -21.51 5.61
C ALA A 668 9.65 -20.44 4.57
N SER A 669 9.11 -19.25 4.77
CA SER A 669 9.34 -18.08 3.92
C SER A 669 9.59 -16.88 4.82
N TYR A 670 10.59 -16.10 4.48
CA TYR A 670 10.90 -14.84 5.13
C TYR A 670 11.12 -13.78 4.06
N SER A 671 10.39 -12.67 4.15
CA SER A 671 10.52 -11.56 3.21
C SER A 671 10.69 -10.25 3.96
N SER A 672 11.64 -9.43 3.53
CA SER A 672 12.00 -8.19 4.19
C SER A 672 12.54 -7.18 3.19
N SER A 673 12.46 -5.90 3.53
CA SER A 673 13.09 -4.82 2.78
C SER A 673 14.08 -4.06 3.65
N PHE A 674 15.07 -3.45 3.02
CA PHE A 674 15.95 -2.48 3.66
C PHE A 674 16.22 -1.31 2.74
N ALA A 675 16.52 -0.16 3.34
CA ALA A 675 16.97 1.03 2.65
C ALA A 675 18.26 1.53 3.30
N VAL A 676 19.27 1.83 2.48
CA VAL A 676 20.50 2.49 2.89
C VAL A 676 20.52 3.86 2.25
N ALA A 677 20.43 4.90 3.08
CA ALA A 677 20.47 6.28 2.64
C ALA A 677 21.50 7.06 3.46
N ARG A 678 21.74 8.32 3.09
CA ARG A 678 22.71 9.19 3.80
C ARG A 678 22.40 9.32 5.30
N GLN A 679 21.13 9.16 5.67
CA GLN A 679 20.62 9.36 7.01
C GLN A 679 20.63 8.08 7.87
N GLY A 680 21.02 6.94 7.28
CA GLY A 680 21.23 5.66 7.94
C GLY A 680 20.61 4.48 7.22
N VAL A 681 20.52 3.37 7.95
CA VAL A 681 19.90 2.12 7.49
C VAL A 681 18.50 1.99 8.08
N PHE A 682 17.56 1.60 7.24
CA PHE A 682 16.17 1.35 7.60
C PHE A 682 15.78 -0.07 7.22
N LEU A 683 15.02 -0.73 8.09
CA LEU A 683 14.49 -2.07 7.86
C LEU A 683 12.98 -2.01 7.80
N GLY A 684 12.39 -2.78 6.90
CA GLY A 684 10.95 -2.78 6.63
C GLY A 684 10.42 -4.18 6.35
N ALA A 685 9.09 -4.30 6.39
CA ALA A 685 8.39 -5.46 5.86
C ALA A 685 8.62 -5.60 4.34
N SER A 686 8.23 -6.71 3.73
CA SER A 686 8.22 -6.80 2.26
C SER A 686 7.10 -5.94 1.67
N ALA A 687 7.35 -5.33 0.52
CA ALA A 687 6.29 -4.66 -0.24
C ALA A 687 5.43 -5.73 -0.92
N SER A 688 4.11 -5.56 -0.82
CA SER A 688 3.14 -6.50 -1.37
C SER A 688 2.77 -6.21 -2.84
N GLN A 689 3.28 -5.11 -3.41
CA GLN A 689 2.89 -4.59 -4.72
C GLN A 689 4.12 -4.32 -5.60
N SER A 690 4.36 -5.19 -6.59
CA SER A 690 5.39 -5.04 -7.65
C SER A 690 6.84 -4.88 -7.15
N ASP A 691 7.83 -4.88 -8.05
CA ASP A 691 9.24 -4.69 -7.70
C ASP A 691 9.39 -3.33 -6.97
N PRO A 692 9.54 -3.31 -5.64
CA PRO A 692 9.50 -2.08 -4.88
C PRO A 692 10.89 -1.47 -4.94
N LEU A 693 11.01 -0.47 -5.79
CA LEU A 693 12.27 0.24 -5.96
C LEU A 693 12.29 1.58 -5.23
N ALA A 694 11.21 2.02 -4.56
CA ALA A 694 11.15 3.26 -3.79
C ALA A 694 10.75 3.00 -2.32
N GLY A 695 10.92 4.02 -1.46
CA GLY A 695 10.69 3.85 -0.02
C GLY A 695 10.19 5.11 0.66
N PHE A 696 9.42 4.92 1.74
CA PHE A 696 9.07 5.96 2.68
C PHE A 696 9.61 5.60 4.06
N ALA A 697 10.51 6.40 4.60
CA ALA A 697 11.08 6.21 5.93
C ALA A 697 10.47 7.19 6.92
N VAL A 698 10.21 6.71 8.13
CA VAL A 698 9.80 7.54 9.26
C VAL A 698 10.80 7.38 10.39
N LYS A 699 11.22 8.51 10.95
CA LYS A 699 12.12 8.58 12.09
C LYS A 699 11.45 9.39 13.21
N VAL A 700 11.31 8.76 14.36
CA VAL A 700 10.78 9.43 15.56
C VAL A 700 11.95 9.86 16.43
N GLY A 701 11.93 11.11 16.90
CA GLY A 701 12.94 11.62 17.85
C GLY A 701 13.07 10.73 19.09
N ASN A 702 14.30 10.57 19.60
CA ASN A 702 14.53 9.88 20.87
C ASN A 702 14.29 10.83 22.04
N ARG A 703 13.79 10.29 23.15
CA ARG A 703 13.61 10.99 24.43
C ARG A 703 13.88 10.02 25.57
N ASP A 704 14.72 10.42 26.51
CA ASP A 704 15.13 9.56 27.64
C ASP A 704 14.00 9.36 28.66
N ASP A 705 13.05 10.30 28.70
CA ASP A 705 11.91 10.33 29.60
C ASP A 705 10.61 9.76 29.00
N ALA A 706 10.65 9.25 27.75
CA ALA A 706 9.49 8.76 27.03
C ALA A 706 9.74 7.37 26.41
N HIS A 707 8.89 6.42 26.77
CA HIS A 707 8.88 5.07 26.20
C HIS A 707 7.47 4.71 25.71
N GLY A 708 7.38 4.02 24.57
CA GLY A 708 6.11 3.65 23.96
C GLY A 708 6.05 3.99 22.47
N MET A 709 4.87 3.80 21.88
CA MET A 709 4.63 4.15 20.47
C MET A 709 4.27 5.62 20.36
N ALA A 710 4.85 6.33 19.38
CA ALA A 710 4.71 7.77 19.22
C ALA A 710 3.90 8.16 17.98
N ALA A 711 4.06 7.42 16.88
CA ALA A 711 3.35 7.69 15.64
C ALA A 711 2.80 6.41 15.01
N GLU A 712 1.67 6.50 14.33
CA GLU A 712 1.16 5.50 13.41
C GLU A 712 1.39 5.97 11.98
N VAL A 713 2.04 5.12 11.17
CA VAL A 713 2.37 5.41 9.78
C VAL A 713 1.59 4.46 8.89
N SER A 714 0.98 5.00 7.83
CA SER A 714 0.24 4.19 6.87
C SER A 714 0.45 4.66 5.44
N SER A 715 0.19 3.78 4.49
CA SER A 715 0.20 4.05 3.06
C SER A 715 -0.99 3.33 2.43
N ALA A 716 -1.58 3.88 1.36
CA ALA A 716 -2.71 3.25 0.66
C ALA A 716 -2.44 1.78 0.26
N ALA A 717 -1.17 1.44 0.01
CA ALA A 717 -0.70 0.12 -0.40
C ALA A 717 -0.15 -0.76 0.75
N SER A 718 0.07 -0.19 1.94
CA SER A 718 0.81 -0.85 3.03
C SER A 718 0.06 -0.80 4.36
N ARG A 719 0.30 -1.80 5.21
CA ARG A 719 -0.34 -1.89 6.52
C ARG A 719 0.07 -0.71 7.42
N LYS A 720 -0.80 -0.33 8.36
CA LYS A 720 -0.48 0.59 9.45
C LYS A 720 0.65 0.03 10.31
N ILE A 721 1.71 0.81 10.50
CA ILE A 721 2.88 0.48 11.33
C ILE A 721 3.01 1.54 12.41
N LYS A 722 3.02 1.12 13.67
CA LYS A 722 3.34 2.02 14.77
C LYS A 722 4.85 2.13 14.97
N VAL A 723 5.34 3.32 15.25
CA VAL A 723 6.76 3.65 15.46
C VAL A 723 6.91 4.32 16.82
N GLY A 724 7.80 3.80 17.67
CA GLY A 724 8.08 4.35 19.00
C GLY A 724 9.17 5.41 19.04
N PHE A 725 9.33 6.03 20.21
CA PHE A 725 10.40 7.00 20.47
C PHE A 725 11.78 6.41 20.17
N GLY A 726 12.61 7.18 19.46
CA GLY A 726 13.95 6.74 19.01
C GLY A 726 13.94 5.66 17.93
N GLN A 727 12.78 5.17 17.51
CA GLN A 727 12.67 4.13 16.49
C GLN A 727 12.55 4.71 15.07
N ARG A 728 12.86 3.85 14.10
CA ARG A 728 12.76 4.13 12.67
C ARG A 728 11.97 3.02 12.01
N ALA A 729 11.25 3.34 10.96
CA ALA A 729 10.51 2.38 10.16
C ALA A 729 10.68 2.68 8.66
N LEU A 730 10.71 1.62 7.85
CA LEU A 730 10.66 1.68 6.41
C LEU A 730 9.34 1.11 5.92
N LEU A 731 8.63 1.88 5.11
CA LEU A 731 7.52 1.42 4.30
C LEU A 731 8.02 1.34 2.85
N PRO A 732 8.29 0.14 2.30
CA PRO A 732 8.61 0.03 0.89
C PRO A 732 7.38 0.38 0.07
N VAL A 733 7.59 1.06 -1.04
CA VAL A 733 6.52 1.54 -1.93
C VAL A 733 6.90 1.30 -3.38
N SER A 734 5.90 1.14 -4.24
CA SER A 734 6.11 0.98 -5.67
C SER A 734 6.63 2.29 -6.25
N ALA A 735 7.76 2.24 -6.95
CA ALA A 735 8.25 3.37 -7.70
C ALA A 735 7.35 3.62 -8.92
N PHE A 736 7.34 4.85 -9.44
CA PHE A 736 6.49 5.28 -10.55
C PHE A 736 4.98 5.15 -10.31
N THR A 737 4.56 4.97 -9.06
CA THR A 737 3.16 4.99 -8.64
C THR A 737 2.98 6.11 -7.63
N PRO A 738 1.90 6.91 -7.73
CA PRO A 738 1.57 7.87 -6.68
C PRO A 738 1.17 7.14 -5.41
N VAL A 739 1.88 7.42 -4.32
CA VAL A 739 1.62 6.79 -3.02
C VAL A 739 1.28 7.85 -2.00
N THR A 740 0.06 7.78 -1.49
CA THR A 740 -0.37 8.61 -0.37
C THR A 740 0.05 7.94 0.93
N THR A 741 0.95 8.60 1.66
CA THR A 741 1.37 8.24 3.00
C THR A 741 0.71 9.15 4.02
N GLU A 742 0.43 8.61 5.19
CA GLU A 742 -0.22 9.32 6.29
C GLU A 742 0.51 9.01 7.59
N VAL A 743 0.85 10.06 8.33
CA VAL A 743 1.40 9.95 9.67
C VAL A 743 0.38 10.53 10.65
N ASN A 744 -0.07 9.66 11.55
CA ASN A 744 -1.04 9.93 12.60
C ASN A 744 -0.39 9.73 13.97
N ASP A 745 -1.07 10.22 15.01
CA ASP A 745 -0.67 9.91 16.38
C ASP A 745 -0.83 8.40 16.67
N ALA A 746 0.07 7.83 17.48
CA ALA A 746 -0.08 6.46 17.96
C ALA A 746 -1.26 6.28 18.95
N GLY A 747 -1.83 7.39 19.44
CA GLY A 747 -3.02 7.43 20.28
C GLY A 747 -2.74 7.15 21.76
N ALA A 748 -3.65 7.63 22.62
CA ALA A 748 -3.52 7.68 24.08
C ALA A 748 -3.17 6.35 24.79
N GLN A 749 -3.53 5.20 24.23
CA GLN A 749 -3.28 3.90 24.89
C GLN A 749 -1.87 3.31 24.66
N SER A 750 -0.99 4.02 23.94
CA SER A 750 0.28 3.46 23.44
C SER A 750 1.55 3.87 24.23
N ALA A 751 1.43 4.74 25.24
CA ALA A 751 2.54 5.20 26.09
C ALA A 751 2.10 5.46 27.54
N ALA A 752 3.03 5.86 28.42
CA ALA A 752 2.77 6.19 29.84
C ALA A 752 1.92 7.46 30.07
N GLY A 753 1.86 8.33 29.07
CA GLY A 753 1.04 9.55 29.02
C GLY A 753 0.43 9.73 27.62
N ALA A 754 -0.31 10.82 27.42
CA ALA A 754 -0.90 11.13 26.12
C ALA A 754 0.21 11.53 25.14
N THR A 755 0.45 10.70 24.12
CA THR A 755 1.32 11.07 23.02
C THR A 755 0.59 12.06 22.12
N SER A 756 1.26 13.16 21.80
CA SER A 756 0.84 14.10 20.77
C SER A 756 2.00 14.34 19.82
N VAL A 757 1.85 14.01 18.54
CA VAL A 757 2.84 14.34 17.52
C VAL A 757 2.77 15.86 17.27
N THR A 758 3.89 16.55 17.51
CA THR A 758 3.96 18.02 17.41
C THR A 758 4.45 18.49 16.05
N GLU A 759 5.25 17.69 15.35
CA GLU A 759 5.70 17.94 13.98
C GLU A 759 5.76 16.62 13.20
N GLY A 760 5.37 16.66 11.92
CA GLY A 760 5.47 15.51 11.01
C GLY A 760 4.16 14.77 10.74
N LEU A 761 3.04 15.19 11.32
CA LEU A 761 1.70 14.69 11.00
C LEU A 761 1.25 15.03 9.57
N GLY A 762 0.20 14.35 9.11
CA GLY A 762 -0.54 14.70 7.90
C GLY A 762 -0.38 13.69 6.77
N LYS A 763 -1.17 13.92 5.72
CA LYS A 763 -1.18 13.13 4.50
C LYS A 763 -0.25 13.75 3.47
N ARG A 764 0.42 12.91 2.69
CA ARG A 764 1.23 13.37 1.56
C ARG A 764 1.21 12.36 0.45
N THR A 765 0.91 12.83 -0.76
CA THR A 765 1.07 12.02 -1.97
C THR A 765 2.48 12.22 -2.53
N LEU A 766 3.19 11.12 -2.73
CA LEU A 766 4.55 11.08 -3.23
C LEU A 766 4.59 10.31 -4.55
N PHE A 767 5.32 10.83 -5.51
CA PHE A 767 5.66 10.14 -6.76
C PHE A 767 7.18 10.05 -6.82
N MET A 768 7.72 8.83 -6.86
CA MET A 768 9.15 8.57 -6.68
C MET A 768 9.70 7.68 -7.79
N VAL A 769 10.92 7.96 -8.20
CA VAL A 769 11.70 7.14 -9.13
C VAL A 769 12.39 6.02 -8.34
N PRO A 770 12.70 4.86 -8.95
CA PRO A 770 13.51 3.82 -8.34
C PRO A 770 14.78 4.35 -7.67
N GLY A 771 15.07 3.84 -6.48
CA GLY A 771 16.18 4.24 -5.64
C GLY A 771 15.95 5.54 -4.85
N GLN A 772 14.72 6.05 -4.79
CA GLN A 772 14.39 7.23 -3.99
C GLN A 772 13.73 6.86 -2.65
N LEU A 773 14.17 7.53 -1.59
CA LEU A 773 13.63 7.45 -0.25
C LEU A 773 13.05 8.81 0.14
N ALA A 774 11.76 8.86 0.42
CA ALA A 774 11.15 10.02 1.08
C ALA A 774 11.23 9.81 2.60
N MET A 775 11.78 10.78 3.33
CA MET A 775 11.87 10.69 4.79
C MET A 775 10.93 11.67 5.47
N ARG A 776 10.31 11.22 6.55
CA ARG A 776 9.57 12.05 7.50
C ARG A 776 10.23 11.98 8.88
N ASP A 777 10.78 13.10 9.32
CA ASP A 777 11.12 13.29 10.72
C ASP A 777 9.85 13.64 11.50
N VAL A 778 9.60 12.88 12.56
CA VAL A 778 8.45 13.03 13.43
C VAL A 778 8.94 13.43 14.81
N LYS A 779 8.50 14.59 15.28
CA LYS A 779 8.70 15.02 16.66
C LYS A 779 7.40 14.79 17.41
N ALA A 780 7.48 14.04 18.49
CA ALA A 780 6.35 13.77 19.36
C ALA A 780 6.65 14.26 20.78
N LYS A 781 5.61 14.77 21.43
CA LYS A 781 5.60 15.16 22.84
C LYS A 781 4.76 14.15 23.60
N VAL A 782 5.19 13.82 24.82
CA VAL A 782 4.34 13.10 25.77
C VAL A 782 3.84 14.12 26.77
N THR A 783 2.53 14.18 26.92
CA THR A 783 1.88 14.97 27.96
C THR A 783 1.46 14.02 29.08
N TYR A 784 1.90 14.34 30.28
CA TYR A 784 1.63 13.61 31.51
C TYR A 784 0.56 14.36 32.29
N THR A 785 -0.63 13.76 32.40
CA THR A 785 -1.76 14.38 33.11
C THR A 785 -1.94 13.73 34.48
N TYR A 786 -1.67 14.48 35.54
CA TYR A 786 -1.86 14.05 36.93
C TYR A 786 -3.18 14.59 37.46
N VAL A 787 -3.95 13.76 38.17
CA VAL A 787 -5.23 14.14 38.77
C VAL A 787 -5.24 13.72 40.23
N GLY A 788 -5.51 14.67 41.12
CA GLY A 788 -5.53 14.43 42.56
C GLY A 788 -6.07 15.59 43.37
N GLN A 789 -5.96 15.48 44.69
CA GLN A 789 -6.31 16.51 45.65
C GLN A 789 -5.10 16.80 46.54
N ALA A 790 -4.73 18.07 46.70
CA ALA A 790 -3.59 18.49 47.51
C ALA A 790 -4.03 19.04 48.87
N PHE A 791 -3.42 18.52 49.93
CA PHE A 791 -3.68 18.90 51.32
C PHE A 791 -2.39 19.38 51.98
N SER A 792 -2.49 20.32 52.90
CA SER A 792 -1.38 20.67 53.79
C SER A 792 -1.02 19.49 54.72
N ALA A 793 0.14 19.56 55.37
CA ALA A 793 0.54 18.58 56.39
C ALA A 793 -0.49 18.40 57.52
N GLY A 794 -1.33 19.41 57.78
CA GLY A 794 -2.43 19.38 58.75
C GLY A 794 -3.75 18.80 58.22
N GLY A 795 -3.82 18.36 56.96
CA GLY A 795 -5.01 17.78 56.34
C GLY A 795 -6.04 18.80 55.83
N ILE A 796 -5.66 20.07 55.71
CA ILE A 796 -6.51 21.14 55.16
C ILE A 796 -6.31 21.19 53.64
N PRO A 797 -7.39 21.21 52.82
CA PRO A 797 -7.27 21.30 51.37
C PRO A 797 -6.65 22.65 50.95
N LEU A 798 -5.74 22.61 49.98
CA LEU A 798 -5.10 23.81 49.42
C LEU A 798 -6.04 24.45 48.39
N SER A 799 -6.71 25.55 48.74
CA SER A 799 -7.66 26.26 47.85
C SER A 799 -6.99 27.44 47.14
N ASP A 800 -7.39 27.74 45.90
CA ASP A 800 -6.89 28.86 45.08
C ASP A 800 -5.36 28.95 44.96
N SER A 801 -4.71 27.79 45.12
CA SER A 801 -3.26 27.66 45.14
C SER A 801 -2.73 27.47 43.72
N VAL A 802 -1.55 28.03 43.43
CA VAL A 802 -1.00 28.06 42.06
C VAL A 802 0.12 27.04 41.92
N ILE A 803 0.02 26.19 40.90
CA ILE A 803 1.06 25.23 40.55
C ILE A 803 2.18 25.93 39.77
N LEU A 804 3.43 25.71 40.19
CA LEU A 804 4.62 26.32 39.58
C LEU A 804 5.23 25.50 38.45
N ASN A 805 5.08 24.18 38.46
CA ASN A 805 5.73 23.28 37.48
C ASN A 805 5.27 23.51 36.03
N GLY A 806 4.12 24.15 35.81
CA GLY A 806 3.62 24.49 34.49
C GLY A 806 2.51 25.54 34.53
N SER A 807 2.10 26.02 33.36
CA SER A 807 0.99 26.97 33.22
C SER A 807 -0.33 26.21 33.28
N MET A 808 -0.94 26.17 34.46
CA MET A 808 -2.14 25.39 34.74
C MET A 808 -3.14 26.22 35.56
N PRO A 809 -4.42 25.85 35.55
CA PRO A 809 -5.41 26.43 36.46
C PRO A 809 -4.99 26.29 37.93
N PRO A 810 -5.37 27.24 38.80
CA PRO A 810 -5.22 27.10 40.24
C PRO A 810 -6.05 25.93 40.77
N LEU A 811 -5.69 25.45 41.97
CA LEU A 811 -6.41 24.39 42.68
C LEU A 811 -7.84 24.84 42.99
N ASP A 812 -8.79 23.90 42.91
CA ASP A 812 -10.18 24.17 43.24
C ASP A 812 -10.42 24.33 44.76
N GLY A 813 -11.66 24.64 45.16
CA GLY A 813 -12.03 24.87 46.56
C GLY A 813 -11.90 23.65 47.47
N GLU A 814 -11.81 22.43 46.93
CA GLU A 814 -11.54 21.20 47.67
C GLU A 814 -10.08 20.71 47.54
N GLY A 815 -9.21 21.54 46.94
CA GLY A 815 -7.81 21.22 46.68
C GLY A 815 -7.58 20.28 45.51
N GLY A 816 -8.59 20.04 44.67
CA GLY A 816 -8.49 19.29 43.44
C GLY A 816 -7.58 19.98 42.42
N PHE A 817 -6.80 19.18 41.70
CA PHE A 817 -5.96 19.65 40.60
C PHE A 817 -5.93 18.68 39.43
N VAL A 818 -5.74 19.24 38.24
CA VAL A 818 -5.35 18.55 37.02
C VAL A 818 -4.06 19.20 36.52
N ALA A 819 -2.96 18.45 36.53
CA ALA A 819 -1.65 18.97 36.14
C ALA A 819 -1.15 18.31 34.86
N GLU A 820 -1.00 19.08 33.79
CA GLU A 820 -0.47 18.63 32.49
C GLU A 820 0.98 19.04 32.30
N LEU A 821 1.89 18.07 32.35
CA LEU A 821 3.33 18.29 32.29
C LEU A 821 3.93 17.65 31.04
N ASP A 822 5.04 18.19 30.56
CA ASP A 822 5.74 17.73 29.36
C ASP A 822 6.90 16.76 29.63
N HIS A 823 7.07 16.42 30.91
CA HIS A 823 7.99 15.43 31.44
C HIS A 823 7.34 14.77 32.66
N LYS A 824 7.82 13.60 33.02
CA LYS A 824 7.37 12.91 34.23
C LYS A 824 7.96 13.64 35.44
N GLU A 825 7.10 14.09 36.34
CA GLU A 825 7.48 14.72 37.60
C GLU A 825 7.12 13.82 38.77
N ASP A 826 7.99 13.83 39.78
CA ASP A 826 7.76 13.14 41.06
C ASP A 826 7.28 14.12 42.14
N GLU A 827 7.38 15.43 41.92
CA GLU A 827 6.98 16.46 42.88
C GLU A 827 6.32 17.67 42.19
N LEU A 828 5.22 18.18 42.75
CA LEU A 828 4.62 19.47 42.39
C LEU A 828 4.99 20.53 43.42
N PHE A 829 5.39 21.70 42.94
CA PHE A 829 5.58 22.91 43.74
C PHE A 829 4.34 23.78 43.61
N VAL A 830 3.68 24.02 44.74
CA VAL A 830 2.42 24.76 44.82
C VAL A 830 2.63 25.96 45.73
N VAL A 831 2.13 27.12 45.33
CA VAL A 831 2.14 28.32 46.18
C VAL A 831 0.75 28.53 46.74
N ASP A 832 0.63 28.38 48.06
CA ASP A 832 -0.56 28.70 48.84
C ASP A 832 -0.28 29.97 49.65
N GLY A 833 -0.98 31.07 49.34
CA GLY A 833 -0.68 32.38 49.92
C GLY A 833 0.80 32.79 49.80
N PRO A 834 1.52 33.06 50.91
CA PRO A 834 2.97 33.36 50.91
C PRO A 834 3.87 32.12 51.05
N THR A 835 3.30 30.93 51.23
CA THR A 835 4.05 29.69 51.53
C THR A 835 4.26 28.86 50.27
N LEU A 836 5.51 28.43 50.06
CA LEU A 836 5.86 27.46 49.04
C LEU A 836 5.67 26.06 49.62
N MET A 837 4.91 25.22 48.91
CA MET A 837 4.57 23.87 49.29
C MET A 837 5.18 22.89 48.29
N ARG A 838 5.72 21.79 48.78
CA ARG A 838 6.21 20.66 47.99
C ARG A 838 5.26 19.48 48.16
N CYS A 839 4.68 19.03 47.06
CA CYS A 839 3.64 18.01 46.99
C CYS A 839 4.20 16.78 46.25
N PRO A 840 4.60 15.70 46.95
CA PRO A 840 5.11 14.49 46.31
C PRO A 840 3.99 13.78 45.53
N LEU A 841 4.22 13.50 44.25
CA LEU A 841 3.28 12.82 43.37
C LEU A 841 3.52 11.31 43.42
N HIS A 842 2.65 10.59 44.13
CA HIS A 842 2.64 9.12 44.10
C HIS A 842 1.42 8.63 43.31
N VAL A 843 1.66 7.94 42.18
CA VAL A 843 0.58 7.44 41.32
C VAL A 843 -0.04 6.19 41.94
N GLU A 844 -1.22 6.33 42.53
CA GLU A 844 -1.97 5.22 43.15
C GLU A 844 -2.62 4.32 42.10
N ARG A 845 -3.21 4.94 41.07
CA ARG A 845 -3.92 4.21 40.00
C ARG A 845 -3.77 4.92 38.67
N ARG A 846 -3.72 4.14 37.60
CA ARG A 846 -3.70 4.65 36.23
C ARG A 846 -5.02 4.35 35.53
N GLN A 847 -5.60 5.35 34.88
CA GLN A 847 -6.82 5.20 34.07
C GLN A 847 -6.58 5.85 32.71
N ASP A 848 -6.39 5.01 31.67
CA ASP A 848 -5.91 5.41 30.35
C ASP A 848 -4.60 6.25 30.42
N VAL A 849 -4.68 7.54 30.10
CA VAL A 849 -3.57 8.51 30.11
C VAL A 849 -3.50 9.35 31.39
N LEU A 850 -4.48 9.20 32.28
CA LEU A 850 -4.56 9.93 33.54
C LEU A 850 -3.80 9.18 34.65
N MET A 851 -2.91 9.88 35.32
CA MET A 851 -2.21 9.42 36.52
C MET A 851 -2.97 9.89 37.76
N MET A 852 -3.75 9.00 38.37
CA MET A 852 -4.49 9.29 39.59
C MET A 852 -3.53 9.20 40.77
N VAL A 853 -3.26 10.34 41.41
CA VAL A 853 -2.38 10.43 42.57
C VAL A 853 -3.13 10.49 43.90
N GLY A 854 -4.47 10.48 43.85
CA GLY A 854 -5.31 10.45 45.05
C GLY A 854 -5.14 11.70 45.90
N LYS A 855 -5.00 11.53 47.22
CA LYS A 855 -4.80 12.61 48.19
C LYS A 855 -3.33 12.82 48.49
N VAL A 856 -2.76 13.91 48.00
CA VAL A 856 -1.35 14.28 48.17
C VAL A 856 -1.19 15.17 49.40
N ARG A 857 -0.27 14.81 50.29
CA ARG A 857 0.11 15.62 51.46
C ARG A 857 1.33 16.47 51.13
N CYS A 858 1.15 17.78 51.09
CA CYS A 858 2.18 18.75 50.79
C CYS A 858 2.87 19.25 52.06
N GLU A 859 4.20 19.38 51.99
CA GLU A 859 5.05 19.89 53.05
C GLU A 859 5.50 21.31 52.74
N VAL A 860 5.76 22.13 53.78
CA VAL A 860 6.32 23.48 53.60
C VAL A 860 7.75 23.36 53.10
N ALA A 861 8.07 24.02 51.99
CA ALA A 861 9.38 24.01 51.36
C ALA A 861 10.01 25.41 51.37
N GLY A 862 11.30 25.48 51.69
CA GLY A 862 12.06 26.73 51.59
C GLY A 862 12.36 27.12 50.12
N PRO A 863 12.72 28.39 49.83
CA PRO A 863 13.09 28.83 48.48
C PRO A 863 14.24 28.03 47.85
N ASP A 864 15.12 27.48 48.70
CA ASP A 864 16.27 26.66 48.31
C ASP A 864 15.87 25.29 47.75
N ALA A 865 14.70 24.78 48.13
CA ALA A 865 14.16 23.50 47.68
C ALA A 865 13.51 23.57 46.27
N LEU A 866 13.33 24.77 45.71
CA LEU A 866 12.81 24.94 44.36
C LEU A 866 13.89 24.58 43.31
N PRO A 867 13.62 23.66 42.37
CA PRO A 867 14.55 23.32 41.30
C PRO A 867 15.01 24.54 40.50
N ASP A 868 16.30 24.58 40.12
CA ASP A 868 16.88 25.70 39.35
C ASP A 868 16.16 25.95 38.02
N ALA A 869 15.61 24.89 37.41
CA ALA A 869 14.84 24.98 36.17
C ALA A 869 13.57 25.84 36.36
N LEU A 870 12.87 25.71 37.49
CA LEU A 870 11.68 26.49 37.82
C LEU A 870 12.04 27.89 38.31
N ARG A 871 13.13 28.02 39.10
CA ARG A 871 13.63 29.31 39.62
C ARG A 871 14.02 30.29 38.52
N LYS A 872 14.51 29.78 37.38
CA LYS A 872 14.91 30.58 36.21
C LYS A 872 13.73 31.01 35.32
N GLN A 873 12.52 30.48 35.53
CA GLN A 873 11.36 30.88 34.73
C GLN A 873 10.84 32.26 35.14
N ALA A 874 10.73 33.17 34.17
CA ALA A 874 10.23 34.53 34.38
C ALA A 874 8.83 34.57 35.00
N ARG A 875 7.95 33.61 34.63
CA ARG A 875 6.60 33.47 35.23
C ARG A 875 6.67 33.19 36.73
N VAL A 876 7.53 32.24 37.13
CA VAL A 876 7.69 31.85 38.54
C VAL A 876 8.26 33.01 39.35
N GLN A 877 9.27 33.71 38.83
CA GLN A 877 9.82 34.91 39.47
C GLN A 877 8.78 36.01 39.67
N LYS A 878 7.95 36.27 38.64
CA LYS A 878 6.87 37.27 38.71
C LYS A 878 5.79 36.87 39.72
N LEU A 879 5.38 35.60 39.75
CA LEU A 879 4.38 35.08 40.70
C LEU A 879 4.87 35.16 42.14
N LEU A 880 6.14 34.78 42.39
CA LEU A 880 6.76 34.89 43.70
C LEU A 880 6.88 36.36 44.13
N GLN A 881 7.32 37.27 43.24
CA GLN A 881 7.40 38.70 43.53
C GLN A 881 6.04 39.34 43.82
N GLN A 882 5.01 39.07 42.99
CA GLN A 882 3.68 39.65 43.16
C GLN A 882 3.04 39.22 44.49
N ARG A 883 3.15 37.94 44.87
CA ARG A 883 2.57 37.45 46.13
C ARG A 883 3.39 37.85 47.36
N TYR A 884 4.72 38.00 47.26
CA TYR A 884 5.54 38.55 48.34
C TYR A 884 5.22 40.03 48.63
N VAL A 885 4.90 40.80 47.58
CA VAL A 885 4.41 42.18 47.73
C VAL A 885 3.02 42.19 48.38
N MET A 886 2.09 41.33 47.95
CA MET A 886 0.75 41.25 48.55
C MET A 886 0.76 40.76 50.02
N SER A 887 1.65 39.86 50.41
CA SER A 887 1.79 39.42 51.81
C SER A 887 2.35 40.53 52.70
N SER A 888 3.28 41.34 52.19
CA SER A 888 3.82 42.51 52.90
C SER A 888 2.77 43.63 53.11
N VAL A 889 1.81 43.75 52.20
CA VAL A 889 0.68 44.67 52.33
C VAL A 889 -0.37 44.13 53.32
N ARG A 890 -0.66 42.82 53.29
CA ARG A 890 -1.64 42.19 54.21
C ARG A 890 -1.16 42.18 55.67
N ALA A 891 0.14 41.96 55.89
CA ALA A 891 0.77 42.05 57.21
C ALA A 891 0.78 43.49 57.78
N ARG A 892 0.78 44.51 56.91
CA ARG A 892 0.61 45.92 57.33
C ARG A 892 -0.82 46.27 57.68
N THR A 893 -1.82 45.62 57.08
CA THR A 893 -3.24 45.86 57.40
C THR A 893 -3.72 45.12 58.65
N THR A 894 -3.15 43.96 59.01
CA THR A 894 -3.51 43.24 60.24
C THR A 894 -2.84 43.78 61.50
N GLY A 895 -1.89 44.71 61.39
CA GLY A 895 -1.22 45.36 62.51
C GLY A 895 -1.86 46.66 63.00
N VAL A 896 -3.05 47.02 62.52
CA VAL A 896 -3.67 48.33 62.80
C VAL A 896 -4.93 48.24 63.70
N ASP A 897 -5.44 47.04 64.01
CA ASP A 897 -6.70 46.90 64.77
C ASP A 897 -6.56 46.52 66.26
N ASP A 898 -5.39 46.70 66.89
CA ASP A 898 -5.21 46.41 68.33
C ASP A 898 -4.62 47.60 69.14
N ALA A 899 -5.06 48.82 68.80
CA ALA A 899 -4.78 50.03 69.58
C ALA A 899 -5.92 51.05 69.54
N SER A 900 -7.18 50.61 69.71
CA SER A 900 -8.26 51.48 70.23
C SER A 900 -9.53 50.67 70.54
N GLN A 901 -9.57 49.99 71.68
CA GLN A 901 -10.67 50.01 72.66
C GLN A 901 -10.31 49.18 73.89
#